data_AF-A0A9W7AKU0-F1
#
_entry.id   AF-A0A9W7AKU0-F1
#
_cell.length_a   1.000
_cell.length_b   1.000
_cell.length_c   1.000
_cell.angle_alpha   90.00
_cell.angle_beta   90.00
_cell.angle_gamma   90.00
#
_symmetry.space_group_name_H-M   'P 1'
#
loop_
_entity.id
_entity.type
_entity.pdbx_description
1 polymer ?
#
loop_
_entity_poly.entity_id
_entity_poly.type
_entity_poly.pdbx_seq_one_letter_code
_entity_poly.pdbx_strand_id
1 'polypeptide(L)'
;MVSNNIFLLIFIVSIVFPVSKGNQHLQSTGTTLVSLAREDFIVLACDSRTTMGKYISSDTTVKVRRIRGSLESSKEEVVAGVRGRSTEDDGDFVYLLGAGVSGDVVDVVHLLRGDVHEEEIRSQIKTPFPTWKETRGKTEDYVLDGRKECACIVGARMGGKLGLKLVETSGGTRYISAPSHASVGSGSLASTAYLDVEGGTAESVEECVECAVEAVKRGVENDDSSGGRVRVTLIERGRVWEGYTEEEEEGRNGRKGGGGSITRGTERELTLLSEEDRIIYIHLPNWQLEEKKLTLGVATTEFTTMAKAPTYPKTVGFPPVPRRGFMSRVALFITFHLLYLILPLSITLLPLYAYLMSSGVMATIAVLYFSSWVLTHNLTIRGTSSRLLNSSPLMKYVLSSIPIQLKVLAAPPKSPSGSVIFPCHPHGALAFNRAAVGFCMPDLWDAAFPTMPNLKVLVASAAFYVPLIRELWLASYCISASRSVATNALRKGPTAMLIYPGGMDEQIMTVRGEERIYLKKRKGFIKLALREGCEVCPVYAFGESDLYHHSGFLLSMRRWLQKNCGFAAMIISGEYGLVPYLKEDGVTLVFGEAIGIWKDRKWERGMEVTDEMVNEVHALYIRKLKELFEKEKKGMGYGDRTLFIE
;
A
#
# COMPACT_ATOMS: atom_id res chain seq x y z
N MET A 1 -37.97 -10.21 30.96
CA MET A 1 -37.73 -10.75 29.59
C MET A 1 -36.80 -9.87 28.73
N VAL A 2 -35.92 -9.02 29.32
CA VAL A 2 -34.95 -8.19 28.56
C VAL A 2 -33.49 -8.42 29.02
N SER A 3 -33.25 -9.25 30.04
CA SER A 3 -31.89 -9.53 30.55
C SER A 3 -31.13 -10.61 29.79
N ASN A 4 -31.80 -11.45 28.99
CA ASN A 4 -31.17 -12.61 28.33
C ASN A 4 -30.68 -12.34 26.89
N ASN A 5 -30.99 -11.17 26.31
CA ASN A 5 -30.55 -10.81 24.95
C ASN A 5 -29.21 -10.03 24.92
N ILE A 6 -28.76 -9.49 26.06
CA ILE A 6 -27.46 -8.79 26.14
C ILE A 6 -26.30 -9.79 26.24
N PHE A 7 -26.52 -10.93 26.91
CA PHE A 7 -25.51 -12.00 26.97
C PHE A 7 -25.33 -12.72 25.63
N LEU A 8 -26.38 -12.83 24.81
CA LEU A 8 -26.30 -13.42 23.47
C LEU A 8 -25.52 -12.52 22.48
N LEU A 9 -25.60 -11.19 22.66
CA LEU A 9 -24.87 -10.23 21.82
C LEU A 9 -23.36 -10.19 22.17
N ILE A 10 -22.99 -10.45 23.42
CA ILE A 10 -21.59 -10.52 23.86
C ILE A 10 -20.94 -11.86 23.50
N PHE A 11 -21.72 -12.95 23.42
CA PHE A 11 -21.22 -14.27 23.00
C PHE A 11 -20.98 -14.37 21.49
N ILE A 12 -21.74 -13.64 20.66
CA ILE A 12 -21.54 -13.60 19.20
C ILE A 12 -20.28 -12.82 18.79
N VAL A 13 -19.76 -11.92 19.63
CA VAL A 13 -18.53 -11.15 19.35
C VAL A 13 -17.25 -11.92 19.73
N SER A 14 -17.36 -13.06 20.40
CA SER A 14 -16.21 -13.77 20.99
C SER A 14 -15.81 -15.08 20.26
N ILE A 15 -16.37 -15.38 19.09
CA ILE A 15 -15.89 -16.45 18.21
C ILE A 15 -15.53 -15.85 16.84
N VAL A 16 -14.39 -15.16 16.80
CA VAL A 16 -13.62 -14.99 15.57
C VAL A 16 -12.20 -15.39 15.93
N PHE A 17 -11.88 -16.66 15.68
CA PHE A 17 -10.51 -17.17 15.65
C PHE A 17 -9.62 -16.24 14.81
N PRO A 18 -8.30 -16.23 15.05
CA PRO A 18 -7.37 -15.49 14.21
C PRO A 18 -7.40 -16.10 12.81
N VAL A 19 -8.22 -15.55 11.93
CA VAL A 19 -8.06 -15.73 10.49
C VAL A 19 -6.76 -15.01 10.16
N SER A 20 -5.72 -15.78 9.83
CA SER A 20 -4.49 -15.25 9.27
C SER A 20 -4.86 -14.27 8.15
N LYS A 21 -4.40 -13.03 8.29
CA LYS A 21 -4.62 -11.95 7.33
C LYS A 21 -4.17 -12.42 5.94
N GLY A 22 -5.12 -12.77 5.08
CA GLY A 22 -4.89 -12.88 3.65
C GLY A 22 -4.85 -11.48 3.06
N ASN A 23 -3.67 -11.03 2.63
CA ASN A 23 -3.49 -9.80 1.89
C ASN A 23 -4.18 -9.92 0.51
N GLN A 24 -5.38 -9.34 0.34
CA GLN A 24 -6.18 -9.46 -0.89
C GLN A 24 -5.70 -8.63 -2.10
N HIS A 25 -4.48 -8.10 -2.08
CA HIS A 25 -3.83 -7.54 -3.28
C HIS A 25 -2.47 -8.16 -3.59
N LEU A 26 -2.12 -9.26 -2.91
CA LEU A 26 -0.95 -10.02 -3.30
C LEU A 26 -1.31 -10.95 -4.43
N GLN A 27 -0.66 -10.74 -5.57
CA GLN A 27 -0.54 -11.77 -6.60
C GLN A 27 0.27 -12.92 -5.98
N SER A 28 -0.45 -13.78 -5.26
CA SER A 28 0.07 -15.06 -4.79
C SER A 28 0.28 -15.92 -6.02
N THR A 29 1.51 -16.35 -6.25
CA THR A 29 1.77 -17.39 -7.22
C THR A 29 1.34 -18.71 -6.60
N GLY A 30 0.34 -19.36 -7.20
CA GLY A 30 0.20 -20.79 -7.02
C GLY A 30 1.51 -21.49 -7.29
N THR A 31 2.03 -22.20 -6.30
CA THR A 31 3.38 -22.74 -6.34
C THR A 31 3.50 -23.97 -5.45
N THR A 32 4.18 -24.97 -5.96
CA THR A 32 4.63 -26.13 -5.19
C THR A 32 6.14 -26.23 -5.32
N LEU A 33 6.86 -26.01 -4.21
CA LEU A 33 8.29 -26.20 -4.09
C LEU A 33 8.56 -27.40 -3.19
N VAL A 34 9.56 -28.20 -3.54
CA VAL A 34 9.98 -29.39 -2.79
C VAL A 34 11.49 -29.43 -2.72
N SER A 35 12.02 -29.97 -1.64
CA SER A 35 13.43 -30.32 -1.52
C SER A 35 13.67 -31.57 -0.69
N LEU A 36 14.72 -32.30 -1.01
CA LEU A 36 15.28 -33.38 -0.19
C LEU A 36 16.78 -33.16 -0.04
N ALA A 37 17.32 -33.44 1.15
CA ALA A 37 18.74 -33.38 1.43
C ALA A 37 19.24 -34.73 1.96
N ARG A 38 20.36 -35.19 1.41
CA ARG A 38 21.15 -36.34 1.88
C ARG A 38 22.56 -35.87 2.17
N GLU A 39 23.39 -36.77 2.70
CA GLU A 39 24.77 -36.46 3.07
C GLU A 39 25.60 -35.98 1.86
N ASP A 40 25.35 -36.55 0.68
CA ASP A 40 26.16 -36.33 -0.52
C ASP A 40 25.47 -35.58 -1.65
N PHE A 41 24.17 -35.29 -1.52
CA PHE A 41 23.44 -34.52 -2.52
C PHE A 41 22.20 -33.78 -1.99
N ILE A 42 21.72 -32.80 -2.75
CA ILE A 42 20.47 -32.07 -2.52
C ILE A 42 19.63 -32.09 -3.79
N VAL A 43 18.34 -32.42 -3.67
CA VAL A 43 17.35 -32.31 -4.74
C VAL A 43 16.42 -31.14 -4.44
N LEU A 44 16.20 -30.28 -5.43
CA LEU A 44 15.23 -29.18 -5.40
C LEU A 44 14.26 -29.36 -6.57
N ALA A 45 12.96 -29.27 -6.34
CA ALA A 45 11.95 -29.41 -7.39
C ALA A 45 10.83 -28.36 -7.28
N CYS A 46 10.29 -27.93 -8.41
CA CYS A 46 9.17 -26.98 -8.44
C CYS A 46 8.30 -27.11 -9.68
N ASP A 47 7.05 -26.68 -9.58
CA ASP A 47 6.16 -26.51 -10.73
C ASP A 47 6.50 -25.22 -11.53
N SER A 48 5.89 -25.05 -12.71
CA SER A 48 6.17 -23.92 -13.61
C SER A 48 4.99 -22.99 -13.86
N ARG A 49 3.83 -23.23 -13.22
CA ARG A 49 2.65 -22.36 -13.35
C ARG A 49 2.82 -21.09 -12.52
N THR A 50 2.27 -19.99 -13.01
CA THR A 50 2.15 -18.73 -12.28
C THR A 50 0.76 -18.19 -12.51
N THR A 51 0.03 -17.97 -11.43
CA THR A 51 -1.34 -17.47 -11.48
C THR A 51 -1.42 -15.98 -11.14
N MET A 52 -2.42 -15.32 -11.71
CA MET A 52 -2.84 -13.97 -11.35
C MET A 52 -4.31 -14.05 -10.94
N GLY A 53 -4.56 -14.28 -9.65
CA GLY A 53 -5.89 -14.65 -9.18
C GLY A 53 -6.31 -15.99 -9.78
N LYS A 54 -7.46 -16.03 -10.46
CA LYS A 54 -7.99 -17.25 -11.09
C LYS A 54 -7.42 -17.57 -12.47
N TYR A 55 -6.60 -16.69 -13.04
CA TYR A 55 -6.04 -16.87 -14.38
C TYR A 55 -4.63 -17.41 -14.32
N ILE A 56 -4.29 -18.36 -15.19
CA ILE A 56 -2.90 -18.76 -15.43
C ILE A 56 -2.24 -17.66 -16.26
N SER A 57 -1.30 -16.93 -15.66
CA SER A 57 -0.55 -15.86 -16.34
C SER A 57 0.60 -16.41 -17.18
N SER A 58 1.20 -17.51 -16.71
CA SER A 58 2.28 -18.24 -17.36
C SER A 58 2.24 -19.69 -16.88
N ASP A 59 2.53 -20.63 -17.77
CA ASP A 59 2.59 -22.07 -17.53
C ASP A 59 4.03 -22.62 -17.59
N THR A 60 5.02 -21.76 -17.84
CA THR A 60 6.40 -22.12 -18.15
C THR A 60 7.43 -21.38 -17.29
N THR A 61 6.98 -20.70 -16.24
CA THR A 61 7.80 -19.88 -15.34
C THR A 61 8.94 -20.69 -14.71
N VAL A 62 10.10 -20.05 -14.58
CA VAL A 62 11.27 -20.62 -13.90
C VAL A 62 11.29 -20.12 -12.45
N LYS A 63 10.97 -21.01 -11.50
CA LYS A 63 10.93 -20.70 -10.06
C LYS A 63 12.20 -21.07 -9.30
N VAL A 64 13.04 -21.93 -9.88
CA VAL A 64 14.40 -22.21 -9.41
C VAL A 64 15.38 -21.17 -9.96
N ARG A 65 16.09 -20.47 -9.09
CA ARG A 65 16.99 -19.36 -9.44
C ARG A 65 18.38 -19.63 -8.90
N ARG A 66 19.37 -19.70 -9.79
CA ARG A 66 20.78 -19.77 -9.43
C ARG A 66 21.27 -18.42 -8.90
N ILE A 67 21.75 -18.37 -7.67
CA ILE A 67 22.32 -17.17 -7.04
C ILE A 67 23.82 -17.08 -7.33
N ARG A 68 24.53 -18.21 -7.24
CA ARG A 68 25.99 -18.32 -7.44
C ARG A 68 26.35 -19.59 -8.20
N GLY A 69 27.45 -19.54 -8.95
CA GLY A 69 27.94 -20.62 -9.81
C GLY A 69 27.82 -20.26 -11.29
N SER A 70 28.83 -20.64 -12.08
CA SER A 70 28.81 -20.54 -13.55
C SER A 70 28.51 -21.93 -14.11
N LEU A 71 27.80 -22.02 -15.24
CA LEU A 71 27.59 -23.29 -15.95
C LEU A 71 28.19 -23.11 -17.34
N GLU A 72 29.52 -23.28 -17.45
CA GLU A 72 30.27 -22.98 -18.68
C GLU A 72 30.36 -24.20 -19.62
N SER A 73 30.29 -25.40 -19.07
CA SER A 73 30.25 -26.66 -19.84
C SER A 73 29.15 -27.57 -19.30
N SER A 74 28.18 -27.92 -20.15
CA SER A 74 27.08 -28.81 -19.75
C SER A 74 26.92 -29.98 -20.72
N LYS A 75 26.74 -31.19 -20.19
CA LYS A 75 26.47 -32.42 -20.94
C LYS A 75 25.00 -32.79 -20.76
N GLU A 76 24.35 -33.28 -21.81
CA GLU A 76 22.98 -33.80 -21.68
C GLU A 76 23.00 -35.12 -20.90
N GLU A 77 22.09 -35.23 -19.93
CA GLU A 77 22.01 -36.38 -19.06
C GLU A 77 20.58 -36.58 -18.53
N VAL A 78 20.18 -37.83 -18.41
CA VAL A 78 18.87 -38.22 -17.86
C VAL A 78 19.06 -38.77 -16.45
N VAL A 79 18.33 -38.22 -15.49
CA VAL A 79 18.32 -38.69 -14.10
C VAL A 79 16.88 -39.03 -13.74
N ALA A 80 16.62 -40.25 -13.28
CA ALA A 80 15.27 -40.71 -12.91
C ALA A 80 14.20 -40.44 -13.99
N GLY A 81 14.55 -40.69 -15.26
CA GLY A 81 13.66 -40.46 -16.41
C GLY A 81 13.43 -38.98 -16.78
N VAL A 82 13.98 -38.04 -16.03
CA VAL A 82 13.90 -36.60 -16.31
C VAL A 82 15.08 -36.18 -17.18
N ARG A 83 14.83 -35.52 -18.31
CA ARG A 83 15.89 -34.98 -19.18
C ARG A 83 16.45 -33.69 -18.59
N GLY A 84 17.77 -33.57 -18.59
CA GLY A 84 18.44 -32.39 -18.09
C GLY A 84 19.86 -32.26 -18.60
N ARG A 85 20.61 -31.36 -17.96
CA ARG A 85 22.01 -31.11 -18.25
C ARG A 85 22.83 -31.14 -16.97
N SER A 86 23.94 -31.88 -16.99
CA SER A 86 24.91 -31.90 -15.91
C SER A 86 26.08 -30.98 -16.21
N THR A 87 26.61 -30.36 -15.16
CA THR A 87 27.84 -29.58 -15.17
C THR A 87 28.73 -30.12 -14.06
N GLU A 88 29.90 -30.65 -14.44
CA GLU A 88 30.94 -31.09 -13.52
C GLU A 88 31.70 -29.84 -13.06
N ASP A 89 31.58 -29.49 -11.79
CA ASP A 89 32.22 -28.33 -11.19
C ASP A 89 32.28 -28.52 -9.67
N ASP A 90 33.46 -28.35 -9.09
CA ASP A 90 33.72 -28.42 -7.64
C ASP A 90 33.59 -27.05 -6.95
N GLY A 91 33.29 -25.98 -7.68
CA GLY A 91 33.09 -24.62 -7.19
C GLY A 91 31.82 -24.42 -6.37
N ASP A 92 31.62 -23.23 -5.79
CA ASP A 92 30.44 -22.97 -4.96
C ASP A 92 29.17 -22.75 -5.79
N PHE A 93 28.08 -23.45 -5.45
CA PHE A 93 26.76 -23.26 -6.04
C PHE A 93 25.72 -22.89 -4.99
N VAL A 94 24.85 -21.95 -5.34
CA VAL A 94 23.71 -21.56 -4.50
C VAL A 94 22.47 -21.44 -5.38
N TYR A 95 21.43 -22.19 -5.02
CA TYR A 95 20.13 -22.19 -5.67
C TYR A 95 19.04 -21.77 -4.70
N LEU A 96 18.07 -21.00 -5.20
CA LEU A 96 16.92 -20.53 -4.45
C LEU A 96 15.64 -20.86 -5.21
N LEU A 97 14.73 -21.55 -4.56
CA LEU A 97 13.34 -21.72 -4.98
C LEU A 97 12.50 -20.74 -4.17
N GLY A 98 11.63 -19.96 -4.81
CA GLY A 98 10.81 -18.96 -4.12
C GLY A 98 9.32 -19.10 -4.42
N ALA A 99 8.52 -18.95 -3.37
CA ALA A 99 7.06 -18.96 -3.39
C ALA A 99 6.50 -17.73 -2.65
N GLY A 100 5.23 -17.41 -2.90
CA GLY A 100 4.56 -16.23 -2.36
C GLY A 100 4.42 -15.14 -3.41
N VAL A 101 4.82 -13.91 -3.08
CA VAL A 101 4.70 -12.77 -3.99
C VAL A 101 5.84 -12.78 -4.99
N SER A 102 5.55 -12.97 -6.28
CA SER A 102 6.57 -13.06 -7.35
C SER A 102 7.57 -11.91 -7.35
N GLY A 103 7.09 -10.67 -7.19
CA GLY A 103 7.96 -9.49 -7.16
C GLY A 103 8.92 -9.50 -5.97
N ASP A 104 8.44 -9.93 -4.80
CA ASP A 104 9.27 -10.01 -3.60
C ASP A 104 10.34 -11.10 -3.72
N VAL A 105 10.01 -12.25 -4.29
CA VAL A 105 10.98 -13.33 -4.59
C VAL A 105 12.08 -12.83 -5.54
N VAL A 106 11.70 -12.08 -6.58
CA VAL A 106 12.66 -11.50 -7.54
C VAL A 106 13.57 -10.47 -6.87
N ASP A 107 13.02 -9.59 -6.03
CA ASP A 107 13.81 -8.63 -5.26
C ASP A 107 14.82 -9.34 -4.34
N VAL A 108 14.41 -10.41 -3.64
CA VAL A 108 15.28 -11.22 -2.79
C VAL A 108 16.41 -11.85 -3.62
N VAL A 109 16.11 -12.39 -4.79
CA VAL A 109 17.11 -12.96 -5.70
C VAL A 109 18.10 -11.89 -6.17
N HIS A 110 17.63 -10.69 -6.52
CA HIS A 110 18.51 -9.59 -6.93
C HIS A 110 19.39 -9.08 -5.80
N LEU A 111 18.85 -8.98 -4.57
CA LEU A 111 19.65 -8.62 -3.39
C LEU A 111 20.75 -9.64 -3.14
N LEU A 112 20.42 -10.93 -3.20
CA LEU A 112 21.40 -12.01 -3.01
C LEU A 112 22.44 -12.10 -4.14
N ARG A 113 22.13 -11.57 -5.33
CA ARG A 113 23.06 -11.49 -6.48
C ARG A 113 23.85 -10.17 -6.53
N GLY A 114 23.33 -9.09 -5.96
CA GLY A 114 23.78 -7.71 -6.22
C GLY A 114 24.67 -7.08 -5.15
N ASP A 115 24.63 -7.53 -3.90
CA ASP A 115 25.39 -6.93 -2.79
C ASP A 115 26.11 -7.98 -1.94
N VAL A 116 27.39 -8.23 -2.20
CA VAL A 116 28.47 -8.16 -1.20
C VAL A 116 29.80 -7.91 -1.93
N HIS A 117 30.58 -6.92 -1.48
CA HIS A 117 31.97 -6.73 -1.88
C HIS A 117 32.75 -8.06 -1.77
N GLU A 118 33.38 -8.48 -2.87
CA GLU A 118 34.17 -9.72 -2.96
C GLU A 118 35.26 -9.85 -1.89
N GLU A 119 35.77 -8.73 -1.35
CA GLU A 119 36.80 -8.70 -0.31
C GLU A 119 36.30 -9.06 1.09
N GLU A 120 35.04 -8.78 1.43
CA GLU A 120 34.52 -8.97 2.78
C GLU A 120 34.12 -10.44 3.04
N ILE A 121 33.60 -11.11 2.00
CA ILE A 121 33.33 -12.56 1.99
C ILE A 121 34.64 -13.37 2.06
N ARG A 122 35.72 -12.90 1.40
CA ARG A 122 37.03 -13.59 1.45
C ARG A 122 37.61 -13.65 2.87
N SER A 123 37.26 -12.71 3.75
CA SER A 123 37.78 -12.65 5.12
C SER A 123 37.04 -13.57 6.12
N GLN A 124 35.86 -14.10 5.77
CA GLN A 124 34.99 -14.84 6.72
C GLN A 124 34.81 -16.33 6.39
N ILE A 125 35.40 -16.84 5.31
CA ILE A 125 35.34 -18.27 4.96
C ILE A 125 36.50 -19.01 5.63
N LYS A 126 36.34 -19.31 6.93
CA LYS A 126 37.15 -20.30 7.65
C LYS A 126 36.34 -21.29 8.49
N THR A 127 35.04 -21.45 8.22
CA THR A 127 34.27 -22.60 8.73
C THR A 127 33.27 -23.11 7.70
N PRO A 128 33.01 -24.43 7.67
CA PRO A 128 32.51 -25.09 6.46
C PRO A 128 30.99 -25.04 6.25
N PHE A 129 30.30 -24.30 7.11
CA PHE A 129 28.92 -23.86 6.97
C PHE A 129 28.84 -22.69 7.94
N PRO A 130 29.00 -21.43 7.51
CA PRO A 130 28.93 -20.33 8.45
C PRO A 130 27.53 -20.36 9.04
N THR A 131 27.46 -20.38 10.38
CA THR A 131 26.38 -19.70 11.07
C THR A 131 26.14 -18.40 10.33
N TRP A 132 24.93 -18.22 9.79
CA TRP A 132 24.42 -17.08 8.99
C TRP A 132 24.37 -15.78 9.81
N LYS A 133 25.30 -15.65 10.76
CA LYS A 133 25.39 -14.66 11.82
C LYS A 133 26.20 -13.43 11.39
N GLU A 134 26.91 -13.49 10.26
CA GLU A 134 27.78 -12.40 9.81
C GLU A 134 27.44 -11.82 8.42
N THR A 135 26.58 -12.47 7.61
CA THR A 135 25.76 -11.81 6.56
C THR A 135 24.55 -11.04 7.14
N ARG A 136 24.57 -10.83 8.46
CA ARG A 136 23.45 -10.38 9.28
C ARG A 136 23.18 -8.88 9.21
N GLY A 137 24.12 -8.08 8.68
CA GLY A 137 24.09 -6.63 8.86
C GLY A 137 23.29 -5.80 7.84
N LYS A 138 22.89 -6.36 6.69
CA LYS A 138 22.20 -5.57 5.64
C LYS A 138 21.08 -6.31 4.92
N THR A 139 21.21 -7.63 4.73
CA THR A 139 20.18 -8.44 4.05
C THR A 139 19.04 -8.83 5.01
N GLU A 140 19.31 -8.95 6.33
CA GLU A 140 18.25 -9.13 7.34
C GLU A 140 17.33 -7.89 7.42
N ASP A 141 17.88 -6.67 7.43
CA ASP A 141 17.06 -5.45 7.47
C ASP A 141 16.22 -5.23 6.19
N TYR A 142 16.68 -5.74 5.03
CA TYR A 142 15.99 -5.58 3.76
C TYR A 142 14.90 -6.62 3.49
N VAL A 143 15.06 -7.85 3.99
CA VAL A 143 14.12 -8.96 3.74
C VAL A 143 13.24 -9.27 4.97
N LEU A 144 13.62 -8.85 6.19
CA LEU A 144 13.08 -9.43 7.45
C LEU A 144 12.35 -8.46 8.40
N ASP A 145 11.94 -7.28 7.95
CA ASP A 145 11.04 -6.39 8.72
C ASP A 145 9.55 -6.75 8.54
N GLY A 146 9.25 -7.97 8.06
CA GLY A 146 7.87 -8.45 7.80
C GLY A 146 7.12 -7.73 6.68
N ARG A 147 7.83 -6.98 5.81
CA ARG A 147 7.26 -6.20 4.69
C ARG A 147 7.19 -6.95 3.35
N LYS A 148 7.98 -8.02 3.21
CA LYS A 148 8.07 -8.87 2.02
C LYS A 148 7.46 -10.22 2.34
N GLU A 149 6.56 -10.71 1.50
CA GLU A 149 5.86 -11.98 1.70
C GLU A 149 6.40 -13.04 0.74
N CYS A 150 7.46 -13.73 1.16
CA CYS A 150 8.04 -14.82 0.40
C CYS A 150 8.44 -15.98 1.32
N ALA A 151 8.37 -17.18 0.77
CA ALA A 151 8.92 -18.37 1.38
C ALA A 151 9.90 -19.01 0.40
N CYS A 152 11.11 -19.29 0.85
CA CYS A 152 12.20 -19.72 -0.01
C CYS A 152 12.86 -21.00 0.51
N ILE A 153 13.20 -21.90 -0.41
CA ILE A 153 14.09 -23.03 -0.15
C ILE A 153 15.44 -22.70 -0.77
N VAL A 154 16.51 -22.77 0.02
CA VAL A 154 17.88 -22.49 -0.41
C VAL A 154 18.70 -23.77 -0.29
N GLY A 155 19.13 -24.31 -1.43
CA GLY A 155 20.08 -25.41 -1.51
C GLY A 155 21.44 -24.88 -1.96
N ALA A 156 22.50 -25.25 -1.25
CA ALA A 156 23.84 -24.75 -1.54
C ALA A 156 24.91 -25.83 -1.37
N ARG A 157 25.93 -25.73 -2.22
CA ARG A 157 27.24 -26.34 -2.01
C ARG A 157 28.27 -25.24 -1.83
N MET A 158 28.90 -25.20 -0.66
CA MET A 158 29.92 -24.21 -0.33
C MET A 158 31.12 -24.86 0.33
N GLY A 159 32.32 -24.61 -0.18
CA GLY A 159 33.55 -25.20 0.37
C GLY A 159 33.50 -26.72 0.47
N GLY A 160 32.87 -27.39 -0.52
CA GLY A 160 32.71 -28.84 -0.57
C GLY A 160 31.64 -29.44 0.37
N LYS A 161 30.88 -28.61 1.11
CA LYS A 161 29.77 -29.06 1.95
C LYS A 161 28.42 -28.70 1.37
N LEU A 162 27.45 -29.58 1.58
CA LEU A 162 26.06 -29.40 1.16
C LEU A 162 25.20 -28.94 2.32
N GLY A 163 24.22 -28.09 2.03
CA GLY A 163 23.21 -27.73 3.02
C GLY A 163 21.95 -27.13 2.42
N LEU A 164 20.87 -27.38 3.15
CA LEU A 164 19.52 -27.00 2.82
C LEU A 164 18.95 -26.10 3.92
N LYS A 165 18.31 -25.01 3.53
CA LYS A 165 17.63 -24.10 4.43
C LYS A 165 16.26 -23.71 3.90
N LEU A 166 15.31 -23.64 4.81
CA LEU A 166 14.01 -23.05 4.58
C LEU A 166 13.96 -21.67 5.26
N VAL A 167 13.50 -20.68 4.50
CA VAL A 167 13.35 -19.29 4.92
C VAL A 167 11.90 -18.86 4.71
N GLU A 168 11.19 -18.58 5.79
CA GLU A 168 9.86 -17.95 5.74
C GLU A 168 9.92 -16.53 6.29
N THR A 169 9.32 -15.57 5.56
CA THR A 169 9.29 -14.16 5.98
C THR A 169 7.93 -13.70 6.53
N SER A 170 6.88 -14.52 6.40
CA SER A 170 5.53 -14.20 6.88
C SER A 170 5.42 -14.30 8.41
N GLY A 171 5.20 -13.18 9.09
CA GLY A 171 5.02 -13.13 10.55
C GLY A 171 6.31 -13.02 11.37
N GLY A 172 7.43 -12.66 10.73
CA GLY A 172 8.77 -12.63 11.30
C GLY A 172 9.63 -13.76 10.73
N THR A 173 10.92 -13.53 10.55
CA THR A 173 11.76 -14.50 9.85
C THR A 173 11.99 -15.75 10.66
N ARG A 174 11.60 -16.88 10.09
CA ARG A 174 11.90 -18.21 10.61
C ARG A 174 12.89 -18.89 9.70
N TYR A 175 13.99 -19.31 10.29
CA TYR A 175 14.97 -20.18 9.66
C TYR A 175 14.77 -21.59 10.21
N ILE A 176 14.42 -22.52 9.32
CA ILE A 176 14.49 -23.94 9.63
C ILE A 176 15.79 -24.45 9.02
N SER A 177 16.76 -24.75 9.90
CA SER A 177 18.07 -25.26 9.51
C SER A 177 18.03 -26.76 9.33
N ALA A 178 18.54 -27.25 8.20
CA ALA A 178 18.79 -28.66 7.92
C ALA A 178 17.56 -29.61 8.01
N PRO A 179 16.44 -29.32 7.32
CA PRO A 179 15.41 -30.33 7.11
C PRO A 179 15.93 -31.45 6.19
N SER A 180 15.56 -32.71 6.45
CA SER A 180 15.82 -33.85 5.53
C SER A 180 15.01 -33.73 4.24
N HIS A 181 13.84 -33.12 4.33
CA HIS A 181 12.95 -32.79 3.24
C HIS A 181 12.06 -31.61 3.64
N ALA A 182 11.60 -30.82 2.67
CA ALA A 182 10.72 -29.68 2.91
C ALA A 182 9.84 -29.41 1.70
N SER A 183 8.65 -28.86 1.93
CA SER A 183 7.78 -28.33 0.87
C SER A 183 7.20 -26.97 1.26
N VAL A 184 7.04 -26.09 0.25
CA VAL A 184 6.60 -24.70 0.41
C VAL A 184 5.69 -24.28 -0.72
N GLY A 185 4.70 -23.44 -0.42
CA GLY A 185 3.77 -22.86 -1.39
C GLY A 185 2.32 -23.32 -1.19
N SER A 186 1.43 -23.03 -2.13
CA SER A 186 0.00 -23.33 -2.03
C SER A 186 -0.29 -24.84 -2.10
N GLY A 187 0.46 -25.59 -2.91
CA GLY A 187 0.33 -27.05 -3.02
C GLY A 187 1.17 -27.84 -2.02
N SER A 188 1.84 -27.17 -1.06
CA SER A 188 2.80 -27.82 -0.17
C SER A 188 2.19 -28.87 0.74
N LEU A 189 0.93 -28.74 1.13
CA LEU A 189 0.29 -29.68 2.06
C LEU A 189 0.23 -31.11 1.47
N ALA A 190 -0.15 -31.23 0.20
CA ALA A 190 -0.20 -32.51 -0.51
C ALA A 190 1.21 -33.08 -0.72
N SER A 191 2.18 -32.23 -1.07
CA SER A 191 3.57 -32.63 -1.22
C SER A 191 4.21 -33.08 0.09
N THR A 192 4.00 -32.36 1.19
CA THR A 192 4.50 -32.73 2.53
C THR A 192 3.94 -34.06 2.99
N ALA A 193 2.64 -34.30 2.81
CA ALA A 193 2.01 -35.57 3.20
C ALA A 193 2.66 -36.78 2.48
N TYR A 194 3.05 -36.61 1.22
CA TYR A 194 3.77 -37.64 0.47
C TYR A 194 5.24 -37.76 0.92
N LEU A 195 5.95 -36.64 1.07
CA LEU A 195 7.35 -36.61 1.50
C LEU A 195 7.56 -37.17 2.91
N ASP A 196 6.61 -36.99 3.83
CA ASP A 196 6.71 -37.55 5.18
C ASP A 196 6.61 -39.08 5.19
N VAL A 197 6.02 -39.68 4.16
CA VAL A 197 5.90 -41.14 4.01
C VAL A 197 7.06 -41.71 3.20
N GLU A 198 7.31 -41.16 2.02
CA GLU A 198 8.26 -41.71 1.03
C GLU A 198 9.60 -40.95 1.00
N GLY A 199 9.59 -39.67 1.37
CA GLY A 199 10.78 -38.81 1.33
C GLY A 199 11.79 -39.13 2.43
N GLY A 200 11.39 -39.85 3.49
CA GLY A 200 12.30 -40.34 4.53
C GLY A 200 12.99 -41.66 4.18
N THR A 201 12.44 -42.43 3.22
CA THR A 201 12.91 -43.78 2.86
C THR A 201 13.76 -43.79 1.58
N ALA A 202 13.67 -42.76 0.73
CA ALA A 202 14.53 -42.62 -0.44
C ALA A 202 16.00 -42.37 -0.04
N GLU A 203 16.95 -43.18 -0.52
CA GLU A 203 18.37 -43.03 -0.16
C GLU A 203 19.24 -42.65 -1.37
N SER A 204 18.89 -43.15 -2.55
CA SER A 204 19.61 -42.88 -3.80
C SER A 204 19.21 -41.54 -4.45
N VAL A 205 20.06 -41.06 -5.37
CA VAL A 205 19.77 -39.86 -6.17
C VAL A 205 18.50 -40.07 -7.00
N GLU A 206 18.38 -41.24 -7.63
CA GLU A 206 17.25 -41.61 -8.47
C GLU A 206 15.94 -41.62 -7.66
N GLU A 207 15.90 -42.32 -6.52
CA GLU A 207 14.72 -42.36 -5.64
C GLU A 207 14.35 -40.96 -5.13
N CYS A 208 15.33 -40.13 -4.76
CA CYS A 208 15.05 -38.78 -4.29
C CYS A 208 14.52 -37.86 -5.39
N VAL A 209 15.00 -38.03 -6.63
CA VAL A 209 14.48 -37.27 -7.78
C VAL A 209 13.06 -37.74 -8.14
N GLU A 210 12.80 -39.04 -8.17
CA GLU A 210 11.45 -39.59 -8.38
C GLU A 210 10.49 -39.12 -7.29
N CYS A 211 10.90 -39.20 -6.02
CA CYS A 211 10.13 -38.73 -4.89
C CYS A 211 9.84 -37.22 -4.98
N ALA A 212 10.82 -36.39 -5.36
CA ALA A 212 10.63 -34.96 -5.53
C ALA A 212 9.66 -34.63 -6.67
N VAL A 213 9.75 -35.34 -7.80
CA VAL A 213 8.86 -35.16 -8.95
C VAL A 213 7.44 -35.56 -8.58
N GLU A 214 7.25 -36.71 -7.96
CA GLU A 214 5.94 -37.20 -7.53
C GLU A 214 5.33 -36.27 -6.48
N ALA A 215 6.12 -35.79 -5.51
CA ALA A 215 5.66 -34.82 -4.52
C ALA A 215 5.13 -33.54 -5.18
N VAL A 216 5.80 -33.02 -6.21
CA VAL A 216 5.32 -31.85 -6.96
C VAL A 216 4.06 -32.19 -7.76
N LYS A 217 3.98 -33.36 -8.42
CA LYS A 217 2.78 -33.82 -9.14
C LYS A 217 1.56 -33.89 -8.22
N ARG A 218 1.70 -34.47 -7.02
CA ARG A 218 0.63 -34.49 -6.01
C ARG A 218 0.21 -33.09 -5.59
N GLY A 219 1.15 -32.16 -5.46
CA GLY A 219 0.84 -30.76 -5.23
C GLY A 219 0.04 -30.15 -6.38
N VAL A 220 0.41 -30.43 -7.63
CA VAL A 220 -0.29 -29.95 -8.84
C VAL A 220 -1.70 -30.52 -8.97
N GLU A 221 -1.90 -31.80 -8.67
CA GLU A 221 -3.22 -32.47 -8.75
C GLU A 221 -4.21 -31.96 -7.70
N ASN A 222 -3.72 -31.46 -6.56
CA ASN A 222 -4.51 -31.06 -5.41
C ASN A 222 -4.54 -29.54 -5.17
N ASP A 223 -3.88 -28.74 -6.03
CA ASP A 223 -3.87 -27.27 -5.96
C ASP A 223 -4.10 -26.65 -7.33
N ASP A 224 -5.24 -25.96 -7.49
CA ASP A 224 -5.64 -25.26 -8.73
C ASP A 224 -4.58 -24.24 -9.21
N SER A 225 -3.80 -23.71 -8.28
CA SER A 225 -2.87 -22.64 -8.56
C SER A 225 -1.49 -23.16 -9.05
N SER A 226 -1.21 -24.45 -8.87
CA SER A 226 0.04 -25.10 -9.29
C SER A 226 -0.12 -25.87 -10.60
N GLY A 227 0.95 -26.04 -11.37
CA GLY A 227 0.91 -26.86 -12.59
C GLY A 227 2.01 -26.60 -13.61
N GLY A 228 1.77 -27.07 -14.83
CA GLY A 228 2.79 -27.06 -15.88
C GLY A 228 3.80 -28.20 -15.69
N ARG A 229 5.03 -27.98 -16.14
CA ARG A 229 6.13 -28.93 -15.99
C ARG A 229 6.76 -28.87 -14.60
N VAL A 230 7.34 -29.99 -14.16
CA VAL A 230 8.17 -30.04 -12.97
C VAL A 230 9.62 -29.78 -13.38
N ARG A 231 10.27 -28.81 -12.73
CA ARG A 231 11.70 -28.51 -12.87
C ARG A 231 12.44 -29.08 -11.68
N VAL A 232 13.60 -29.69 -11.92
CA VAL A 232 14.42 -30.32 -10.89
C VAL A 232 15.86 -29.82 -10.99
N THR A 233 16.47 -29.59 -9.84
CA THR A 233 17.89 -29.26 -9.70
C THR A 233 18.51 -30.19 -8.67
N LEU A 234 19.54 -30.90 -9.07
CA LEU A 234 20.36 -31.77 -8.24
C LEU A 234 21.71 -31.10 -7.98
N ILE A 235 22.13 -31.04 -6.72
CA ILE A 235 23.42 -30.48 -6.29
C ILE A 235 24.19 -31.59 -5.56
N GLU A 236 25.26 -32.06 -6.17
CA GLU A 236 26.19 -33.06 -5.63
C GLU A 236 27.54 -32.41 -5.34
N ARG A 237 28.46 -33.13 -4.67
CA ARG A 237 29.77 -32.59 -4.28
C ARG A 237 30.63 -32.07 -5.44
N GLY A 238 30.57 -32.72 -6.60
CA GLY A 238 31.35 -32.34 -7.79
C GLY A 238 30.53 -32.14 -9.06
N ARG A 239 29.20 -32.07 -8.92
CA ARG A 239 28.29 -31.97 -10.05
C ARG A 239 27.03 -31.19 -9.69
N VAL A 240 26.53 -30.40 -10.63
CA VAL A 240 25.18 -29.84 -10.60
C VAL A 240 24.42 -30.33 -11.83
N TRP A 241 23.17 -30.74 -11.66
CA TRP A 241 22.31 -31.14 -12.77
C TRP A 241 20.97 -30.41 -12.73
N GLU A 242 20.52 -29.91 -13.88
CA GLU A 242 19.26 -29.17 -14.05
C GLU A 242 18.40 -29.83 -15.12
N GLY A 243 17.17 -30.22 -14.78
CA GLY A 243 16.25 -30.92 -15.67
C GLY A 243 14.80 -30.48 -15.54
N TYR A 244 13.96 -30.99 -16.44
CA TYR A 244 12.51 -30.77 -16.40
C TYR A 244 11.75 -31.97 -16.98
N THR A 245 10.55 -32.23 -16.47
CA THR A 245 9.68 -33.29 -16.99
C THR A 245 9.13 -32.91 -18.36
N GLU A 246 9.02 -33.88 -19.27
CA GLU A 246 8.28 -33.68 -20.51
C GLU A 246 6.78 -33.50 -20.20
N GLU A 247 6.05 -32.76 -21.03
CA GLU A 247 4.61 -32.60 -20.86
C GLU A 247 3.92 -33.94 -21.15
N GLU A 248 3.13 -34.46 -20.22
CA GLU A 248 2.16 -35.51 -20.54
C GLU A 248 1.13 -34.92 -21.52
N GLU A 249 1.04 -35.50 -22.72
CA GLU A 249 0.12 -35.05 -23.78
C GLU A 249 -1.37 -35.09 -23.37
N GLU A 250 -1.70 -35.81 -22.29
CA GLU A 250 -3.09 -36.14 -21.91
C GLU A 250 -3.94 -34.93 -21.45
N GLY A 251 -3.32 -33.79 -21.13
CA GLY A 251 -4.03 -32.59 -20.66
C GLY A 251 -4.18 -31.45 -21.67
N ARG A 252 -3.50 -31.51 -22.83
CA ARG A 252 -3.47 -30.40 -23.80
C ARG A 252 -3.85 -30.84 -25.19
N ASN A 253 -4.95 -30.23 -25.64
CA ASN A 253 -5.54 -30.32 -26.97
C ASN A 253 -6.47 -31.52 -27.17
N GLY A 254 -7.72 -31.35 -26.75
CA GLY A 254 -8.77 -31.60 -27.75
C GLY A 254 -8.34 -30.85 -29.01
N ARG A 255 -7.95 -31.57 -30.07
CA ARG A 255 -7.53 -30.98 -31.35
C ARG A 255 -8.40 -29.78 -31.63
N LYS A 256 -7.84 -28.57 -31.69
CA LYS A 256 -8.61 -27.39 -32.11
C LYS A 256 -9.25 -27.75 -33.45
N GLY A 257 -10.58 -27.89 -33.48
CA GLY A 257 -11.35 -28.38 -34.64
C GLY A 257 -11.30 -27.47 -35.88
N GLY A 258 -10.43 -26.47 -35.87
CA GLY A 258 -10.12 -25.58 -36.98
C GLY A 258 -8.94 -24.70 -36.59
N GLY A 259 -7.86 -24.74 -37.36
CA GLY A 259 -6.76 -23.78 -37.22
C GLY A 259 -7.21 -22.42 -37.73
N GLY A 260 -7.35 -21.45 -36.82
CA GLY A 260 -7.57 -20.05 -37.20
C GLY A 260 -6.30 -19.45 -37.80
N SER A 261 -6.02 -19.78 -39.06
CA SER A 261 -5.00 -19.11 -39.87
C SER A 261 -5.68 -18.04 -40.70
N ILE A 262 -5.39 -16.78 -40.42
CA ILE A 262 -5.86 -15.64 -41.23
C ILE A 262 -4.88 -15.46 -42.40
N THR A 263 -5.39 -15.51 -43.63
CA THR A 263 -4.56 -15.32 -44.83
C THR A 263 -4.12 -13.86 -44.94
N ARG A 264 -2.82 -13.64 -45.20
CA ARG A 264 -2.21 -12.31 -45.36
C ARG A 264 -2.96 -11.53 -46.45
N GLY A 265 -3.52 -10.36 -46.10
CA GLY A 265 -4.33 -9.51 -47.00
C GLY A 265 -5.84 -9.47 -46.71
N THR A 266 -6.33 -10.17 -45.69
CA THR A 266 -7.74 -10.07 -45.22
C THR A 266 -7.97 -8.92 -44.22
N GLU A 267 -6.94 -8.11 -43.97
CA GLU A 267 -6.95 -6.98 -43.04
C GLU A 267 -7.09 -5.68 -43.86
N ARG A 268 -8.05 -4.81 -43.51
CA ARG A 268 -8.16 -3.47 -44.12
C ARG A 268 -7.34 -2.46 -43.30
N GLU A 269 -6.34 -1.84 -43.91
CA GLU A 269 -5.60 -0.72 -43.33
C GLU A 269 -6.33 0.61 -43.56
N LEU A 270 -6.42 1.44 -42.53
CA LEU A 270 -6.84 2.84 -42.62
C LEU A 270 -5.65 3.74 -42.29
N THR A 271 -5.21 4.56 -43.24
CA THR A 271 -4.12 5.53 -43.05
C THR A 271 -4.69 6.90 -42.66
N LEU A 272 -4.32 7.40 -41.49
CA LEU A 272 -4.51 8.81 -41.12
C LEU A 272 -3.16 9.53 -41.24
N LEU A 273 -3.08 10.50 -42.14
CA LEU A 273 -1.94 11.40 -42.25
C LEU A 273 -2.13 12.57 -41.26
N SER A 274 -1.23 12.68 -40.29
CA SER A 274 -1.09 13.85 -39.43
C SER A 274 0.16 14.61 -39.89
N GLU A 275 0.00 15.89 -40.24
CA GLU A 275 1.12 16.81 -40.41
C GLU A 275 1.73 17.08 -39.03
N GLU A 276 2.74 16.28 -38.66
CA GLU A 276 3.83 16.52 -37.70
C GLU A 276 4.46 15.16 -37.33
N ASP A 277 5.33 14.66 -38.21
CA ASP A 277 6.40 13.65 -38.01
C ASP A 277 6.19 12.45 -37.07
N ARG A 278 4.95 11.98 -36.86
CA ARG A 278 4.68 10.69 -36.20
C ARG A 278 3.55 9.94 -36.90
N ILE A 279 3.93 8.97 -37.74
CA ILE A 279 3.00 8.01 -38.32
C ILE A 279 2.63 6.99 -37.24
N ILE A 280 1.34 6.89 -36.89
CA ILE A 280 0.79 5.85 -36.00
C ILE A 280 -0.10 4.94 -36.84
N TYR A 281 0.26 3.67 -36.94
CA TYR A 281 -0.56 2.63 -37.56
C TYR A 281 -1.59 2.13 -36.55
N ILE A 282 -2.89 2.13 -36.91
CA ILE A 282 -3.96 1.53 -36.09
C ILE A 282 -4.66 0.45 -36.92
N HIS A 283 -4.68 -0.76 -36.38
CA HIS A 283 -5.28 -1.95 -36.97
C HIS A 283 -6.66 -2.21 -36.35
N LEU A 284 -7.70 -2.37 -37.16
CA LEU A 284 -9.06 -2.70 -36.71
C LEU A 284 -9.59 -3.91 -37.52
N PRO A 285 -9.86 -5.07 -36.89
CA PRO A 285 -10.37 -6.24 -37.61
C PRO A 285 -11.90 -6.17 -37.84
N ASN A 286 -12.28 -6.13 -39.12
CA ASN A 286 -13.54 -6.51 -39.79
C ASN A 286 -14.83 -6.70 -38.96
N TRP A 287 -15.73 -5.71 -39.00
CA TRP A 287 -17.18 -5.91 -38.88
C TRP A 287 -17.84 -5.58 -40.22
N GLN A 288 -18.67 -6.48 -40.76
CA GLN A 288 -19.49 -6.21 -41.94
C GLN A 288 -20.68 -5.33 -41.55
N LEU A 289 -20.76 -4.14 -42.13
CA LEU A 289 -21.95 -3.29 -42.06
C LEU A 289 -22.98 -3.79 -43.08
N GLU A 290 -23.93 -4.60 -42.62
CA GLU A 290 -25.27 -4.60 -43.23
C GLU A 290 -26.14 -3.59 -42.49
N GLU A 291 -26.86 -2.77 -43.25
CA GLU A 291 -27.78 -1.74 -42.75
C GLU A 291 -28.91 -2.34 -41.90
N LYS A 292 -28.66 -2.54 -40.61
CA LYS A 292 -29.70 -2.58 -39.59
C LYS A 292 -29.28 -1.68 -38.44
N LYS A 293 -30.14 -0.69 -38.14
CA LYS A 293 -30.05 0.18 -36.96
C LYS A 293 -29.71 -0.65 -35.73
N LEU A 294 -28.46 -0.57 -35.29
CA LEU A 294 -27.99 -1.18 -34.06
C LEU A 294 -27.81 -0.08 -33.03
N THR A 295 -28.70 -0.05 -32.05
CA THR A 295 -28.54 0.74 -30.83
C THR A 295 -27.32 0.18 -30.10
N LEU A 296 -26.24 0.94 -30.05
CA LEU A 296 -25.01 0.56 -29.35
C LEU A 296 -25.27 0.54 -27.83
N GLY A 297 -25.62 -0.62 -27.31
CA GLY A 297 -25.42 -0.95 -25.91
C GLY A 297 -23.94 -1.23 -25.70
N VAL A 298 -23.18 -0.24 -25.25
CA VAL A 298 -21.78 -0.41 -24.89
C VAL A 298 -21.70 -1.25 -23.61
N ALA A 299 -21.45 -2.54 -23.76
CA ALA A 299 -20.88 -3.34 -22.69
C ALA A 299 -19.35 -3.17 -22.77
N THR A 300 -18.81 -2.24 -21.99
CA THR A 300 -17.37 -2.09 -21.80
C THR A 300 -16.85 -3.26 -20.95
N THR A 301 -16.33 -4.30 -21.59
CA THR A 301 -15.43 -5.26 -20.94
C THR A 301 -14.02 -4.67 -21.01
N GLU A 302 -13.58 -4.07 -19.90
CA GLU A 302 -12.25 -3.47 -19.77
C GLU A 302 -11.17 -4.57 -19.78
N PHE A 303 -10.36 -4.60 -20.83
CA PHE A 303 -9.02 -5.19 -20.78
C PHE A 303 -8.17 -4.38 -19.80
N THR A 304 -7.75 -4.97 -18.68
CA THR A 304 -6.73 -4.38 -17.80
C THR A 304 -5.38 -4.43 -18.52
N THR A 305 -5.17 -3.44 -19.39
CA THR A 305 -3.84 -2.98 -19.81
C THR A 305 -2.93 -2.92 -18.59
N MET A 306 -1.64 -3.28 -18.74
CA MET A 306 -0.57 -2.82 -17.83
C MET A 306 -0.94 -1.43 -17.37
N ALA A 307 -1.16 -1.23 -16.05
CA ALA A 307 -1.79 -0.02 -15.54
C ALA A 307 -1.11 1.18 -16.21
N LYS A 308 -1.81 1.79 -17.19
CA LYS A 308 -1.30 2.97 -17.87
C LYS A 308 -0.92 3.93 -16.74
N ALA A 309 0.30 4.47 -16.80
CA ALA A 309 0.71 5.48 -15.83
C ALA A 309 -0.46 6.47 -15.68
N PRO A 310 -0.95 6.72 -14.45
CA PRO A 310 -2.18 7.46 -14.26
C PRO A 310 -2.12 8.76 -15.06
N THR A 311 -3.11 8.96 -15.93
CA THR A 311 -3.18 10.15 -16.77
C THR A 311 -3.67 11.32 -15.91
N TYR A 312 -2.94 12.44 -15.96
CA TYR A 312 -3.31 13.68 -15.29
C TYR A 312 -3.73 14.73 -16.32
N PRO A 313 -4.72 15.60 -16.02
CA PRO A 313 -5.41 15.73 -14.73
C PRO A 313 -6.39 14.57 -14.43
N LYS A 314 -6.54 14.23 -13.15
CA LYS A 314 -7.42 13.16 -12.65
C LYS A 314 -8.33 13.71 -11.56
N THR A 315 -9.65 13.49 -11.68
CA THR A 315 -10.61 13.81 -10.60
C THR A 315 -11.15 12.51 -10.02
N VAL A 316 -11.10 12.38 -8.70
CA VAL A 316 -11.73 11.29 -7.95
C VAL A 316 -12.66 11.88 -6.91
N GLY A 317 -13.72 11.17 -6.57
CA GLY A 317 -14.69 11.62 -5.59
C GLY A 317 -15.62 10.48 -5.23
N PHE A 318 -16.52 10.72 -4.28
CA PHE A 318 -17.61 9.78 -4.07
C PHE A 318 -18.40 9.58 -5.36
N PRO A 319 -18.87 8.35 -5.65
CA PRO A 319 -19.79 8.14 -6.77
C PRO A 319 -20.99 9.09 -6.63
N PRO A 320 -21.57 9.59 -7.73
CA PRO A 320 -22.70 10.50 -7.69
C PRO A 320 -23.86 9.81 -6.96
N VAL A 321 -24.04 10.16 -5.69
CA VAL A 321 -25.18 9.71 -4.90
C VAL A 321 -26.35 10.62 -5.31
N PRO A 322 -27.54 10.07 -5.62
CA PRO A 322 -28.72 10.89 -5.85
C PRO A 322 -28.85 11.92 -4.74
N ARG A 323 -29.16 13.18 -5.10
CA ARG A 323 -29.29 14.27 -4.11
C ARG A 323 -30.17 13.78 -2.98
N ARG A 324 -29.53 13.53 -1.84
CA ARG A 324 -30.23 13.08 -0.65
C ARG A 324 -31.18 14.20 -0.26
N GLY A 325 -32.44 13.84 -0.05
CA GLY A 325 -33.43 14.79 0.45
C GLY A 325 -32.90 15.51 1.69
N PHE A 326 -33.32 16.75 1.87
CA PHE A 326 -32.86 17.62 2.96
C PHE A 326 -32.78 16.88 4.32
N MET A 327 -33.84 16.15 4.69
CA MET A 327 -33.93 15.40 5.96
C MET A 327 -32.84 14.32 6.09
N SER A 328 -32.46 13.67 5.00
CA SER A 328 -31.38 12.68 5.01
C SER A 328 -30.02 13.34 5.26
N ARG A 329 -29.78 14.56 4.76
CA ARG A 329 -28.54 15.31 5.05
C ARG A 329 -28.47 15.72 6.52
N VAL A 330 -29.58 16.19 7.08
CA VAL A 330 -29.70 16.51 8.51
C VAL A 330 -29.41 15.28 9.37
N ALA A 331 -30.05 14.14 9.06
CA ALA A 331 -29.86 12.90 9.80
C ALA A 331 -28.39 12.44 9.77
N LEU A 332 -27.73 12.47 8.61
CA LEU A 332 -26.33 12.05 8.48
C LEU A 332 -25.37 13.00 9.16
N PHE A 333 -25.65 14.29 9.13
CA PHE A 333 -24.87 15.28 9.87
C PHE A 333 -24.95 15.01 11.37
N ILE A 334 -26.16 14.77 11.90
CA ILE A 334 -26.37 14.40 13.30
C ILE A 334 -25.67 13.08 13.61
N THR A 335 -25.82 12.06 12.78
CA THR A 335 -25.15 10.76 12.95
C THR A 335 -23.63 10.91 12.96
N PHE A 336 -23.05 11.73 12.09
CA PHE A 336 -21.61 12.01 12.11
C PHE A 336 -21.18 12.61 13.45
N HIS A 337 -21.85 13.66 13.92
CA HIS A 337 -21.48 14.33 15.17
C HIS A 337 -21.74 13.47 16.40
N LEU A 338 -22.81 12.66 16.38
CA LEU A 338 -23.08 11.67 17.41
C LEU A 338 -21.96 10.64 17.48
N LEU A 339 -21.58 10.02 16.36
CA LEU A 339 -20.55 8.98 16.33
C LEU A 339 -19.14 9.52 16.56
N TYR A 340 -18.84 10.73 16.07
CA TYR A 340 -17.48 11.27 16.01
C TYR A 340 -17.11 12.13 17.21
N LEU A 341 -18.07 12.81 17.84
CA LEU A 341 -17.82 13.75 18.93
C LEU A 341 -18.57 13.37 20.20
N ILE A 342 -19.89 13.22 20.13
CA ILE A 342 -20.73 13.08 21.33
C ILE A 342 -20.54 11.71 21.98
N LEU A 343 -20.57 10.62 21.21
CA LEU A 343 -20.44 9.26 21.72
C LEU A 343 -19.06 9.01 22.34
N PRO A 344 -17.93 9.39 21.70
CA PRO A 344 -16.62 9.29 22.35
C PRO A 344 -16.56 10.10 23.65
N LEU A 345 -17.02 11.35 23.64
CA LEU A 345 -17.04 12.19 24.85
C LEU A 345 -17.92 11.58 25.95
N SER A 346 -19.11 11.09 25.62
CA SER A 346 -20.01 10.47 26.60
C SER A 346 -19.41 9.19 27.18
N ILE A 347 -18.76 8.35 26.35
CA ILE A 347 -18.07 7.15 26.83
C ILE A 347 -16.86 7.51 27.69
N THR A 348 -16.17 8.63 27.44
CA THR A 348 -15.10 9.08 28.36
C THR A 348 -15.63 9.60 29.69
N LEU A 349 -16.80 10.23 29.71
CA LEU A 349 -17.40 10.81 30.92
C LEU A 349 -18.19 9.79 31.75
N LEU A 350 -18.72 8.72 31.13
CA LEU A 350 -19.51 7.67 31.79
C LEU A 350 -18.74 6.91 32.89
N PRO A 351 -17.50 6.46 32.69
CA PRO A 351 -16.71 5.81 33.74
C PRO A 351 -16.28 6.79 34.84
N LEU A 352 -16.04 8.06 34.52
CA LEU A 352 -15.83 9.11 35.52
C LEU A 352 -17.08 9.31 36.38
N TYR A 353 -18.26 9.39 35.76
CA TYR A 353 -19.53 9.43 36.46
C TYR A 353 -19.77 8.16 37.30
N ALA A 354 -19.54 6.98 36.75
CA ALA A 354 -19.72 5.70 37.44
C ALA A 354 -18.72 5.47 38.59
N TYR A 355 -17.52 6.08 38.50
CA TYR A 355 -16.54 6.20 39.58
C TYR A 355 -17.06 7.10 40.69
N LEU A 356 -17.58 8.29 40.35
CA LEU A 356 -18.23 9.20 41.31
C LEU A 356 -19.46 8.57 41.99
N MET A 357 -20.16 7.67 41.28
CA MET A 357 -21.34 6.96 41.76
C MET A 357 -21.03 5.58 42.40
N SER A 358 -19.76 5.28 42.70
CA SER A 358 -19.33 4.11 43.50
C SER A 358 -19.61 2.71 42.92
N SER A 359 -19.54 2.52 41.60
CA SER A 359 -19.57 1.17 41.00
C SER A 359 -18.15 0.61 40.77
N GLY A 360 -17.73 -0.36 41.59
CA GLY A 360 -16.34 -0.85 41.59
C GLY A 360 -15.83 -1.40 40.25
N VAL A 361 -16.70 -1.99 39.43
CA VAL A 361 -16.34 -2.56 38.12
C VAL A 361 -16.06 -1.46 37.08
N MET A 362 -16.92 -0.45 36.99
CA MET A 362 -16.73 0.65 36.03
C MET A 362 -15.55 1.54 36.42
N ALA A 363 -15.33 1.74 37.72
CA ALA A 363 -14.13 2.36 38.25
C ALA A 363 -12.85 1.62 37.82
N THR A 364 -12.85 0.29 37.91
CA THR A 364 -11.70 -0.52 37.48
C THR A 364 -11.43 -0.41 35.98
N ILE A 365 -12.48 -0.51 35.14
CA ILE A 365 -12.34 -0.34 33.68
C ILE A 365 -11.83 1.07 33.35
N ALA A 366 -12.34 2.11 34.02
CA ALA A 366 -11.87 3.48 33.86
C ALA A 366 -10.37 3.57 34.17
N VAL A 367 -9.95 3.08 35.35
CA VAL A 367 -8.56 3.14 35.78
C VAL A 367 -7.64 2.39 34.82
N LEU A 368 -8.01 1.19 34.37
CA LEU A 368 -7.21 0.42 33.39
C LEU A 368 -7.09 1.17 32.06
N TYR A 369 -8.21 1.71 31.54
CA TYR A 369 -8.21 2.46 30.30
C TYR A 369 -7.40 3.75 30.41
N PHE A 370 -7.60 4.57 31.45
CA PHE A 370 -6.86 5.82 31.65
C PHE A 370 -5.37 5.56 31.92
N SER A 371 -5.02 4.51 32.68
CA SER A 371 -3.63 4.12 32.91
C SER A 371 -2.96 3.70 31.60
N SER A 372 -3.62 2.85 30.82
CA SER A 372 -3.16 2.48 29.47
C SER A 372 -3.04 3.71 28.57
N TRP A 373 -4.03 4.61 28.62
CA TRP A 373 -4.06 5.83 27.83
C TRP A 373 -2.86 6.73 28.16
N VAL A 374 -2.54 6.94 29.44
CA VAL A 374 -1.37 7.72 29.90
C VAL A 374 -0.06 7.05 29.44
N LEU A 375 0.07 5.74 29.67
CA LEU A 375 1.29 4.98 29.34
C LEU A 375 1.55 4.93 27.82
N THR A 376 0.48 4.88 27.01
CA THR A 376 0.57 4.75 25.55
C THR A 376 0.50 6.08 24.79
N HIS A 377 0.20 7.19 25.47
CA HIS A 377 -0.03 8.50 24.83
C HIS A 377 1.13 8.92 23.93
N ASN A 378 2.37 8.90 24.45
CA ASN A 378 3.55 9.33 23.70
C ASN A 378 3.93 8.40 22.53
N LEU A 379 3.52 7.13 22.59
CA LEU A 379 3.80 6.12 21.56
C LEU A 379 2.78 6.20 20.42
N THR A 380 1.50 6.39 20.77
CA THR A 380 0.37 6.31 19.83
C THR A 380 0.24 7.55 18.96
N ILE A 381 0.60 8.74 19.46
CA ILE A 381 0.62 10.01 18.69
C ILE A 381 1.51 9.93 17.42
N ARG A 382 2.41 8.93 17.36
CA ARG A 382 3.36 8.70 16.26
C ARG A 382 2.81 7.83 15.12
N GLY A 383 1.56 7.37 15.19
CA GLY A 383 0.79 6.95 14.02
C GLY A 383 0.45 5.47 13.91
N THR A 384 -0.72 5.10 14.42
CA THR A 384 -1.41 3.83 14.11
C THR A 384 -2.75 4.13 13.45
N SER A 385 -2.82 3.95 12.13
CA SER A 385 -4.07 4.04 11.37
C SER A 385 -4.80 2.70 11.33
N SER A 386 -6.13 2.71 11.22
CA SER A 386 -6.94 1.49 11.11
C SER A 386 -7.64 1.45 9.76
N ARG A 387 -7.22 0.53 8.88
CA ARG A 387 -7.87 0.33 7.58
C ARG A 387 -9.35 -0.03 7.72
N LEU A 388 -9.72 -0.77 8.76
CA LEU A 388 -11.12 -1.16 9.01
C LEU A 388 -12.06 0.05 9.16
N LEU A 389 -11.61 1.09 9.87
CA LEU A 389 -12.44 2.28 10.09
C LEU A 389 -12.49 3.16 8.84
N ASN A 390 -11.37 3.27 8.11
CA ASN A 390 -11.27 4.14 6.93
C ASN A 390 -11.75 3.51 5.61
N SER A 391 -12.12 2.23 5.63
CA SER A 391 -12.84 1.55 4.56
C SER A 391 -14.27 1.17 4.96
N SER A 392 -14.77 1.72 6.08
CA SER A 392 -16.09 1.37 6.61
C SER A 392 -17.21 1.90 5.71
N PRO A 393 -18.17 1.04 5.29
CA PRO A 393 -19.35 1.48 4.54
C PRO A 393 -20.16 2.54 5.30
N LEU A 394 -20.17 2.49 6.64
CA LEU A 394 -20.88 3.48 7.47
C LEU A 394 -20.22 4.86 7.36
N MET A 395 -18.89 4.93 7.46
CA MET A 395 -18.17 6.21 7.33
C MET A 395 -18.32 6.79 5.92
N LYS A 396 -18.22 5.93 4.90
CA LYS A 396 -18.52 6.31 3.50
C LYS A 396 -19.93 6.85 3.36
N TYR A 397 -20.93 6.15 3.89
CA TYR A 397 -22.33 6.56 3.81
C TYR A 397 -22.59 7.91 4.49
N VAL A 398 -21.99 8.14 5.67
CA VAL A 398 -22.12 9.38 6.43
C VAL A 398 -21.41 10.54 5.73
N LEU A 399 -20.14 10.36 5.32
CA LEU A 399 -19.33 11.41 4.73
C LEU A 399 -19.69 11.73 3.28
N SER A 400 -20.31 10.80 2.54
CA SER A 400 -20.84 11.08 1.20
C SER A 400 -22.02 12.07 1.19
N SER A 401 -22.48 12.55 2.36
CA SER A 401 -23.48 13.62 2.46
C SER A 401 -22.91 14.99 2.09
N ILE A 402 -21.59 15.17 2.19
CA ILE A 402 -20.86 16.33 1.72
C ILE A 402 -20.07 15.86 0.49
N PRO A 403 -20.46 16.25 -0.74
CA PRO A 403 -19.75 15.84 -1.93
C PRO A 403 -18.31 16.35 -1.85
N ILE A 404 -17.35 15.45 -1.74
CA ILE A 404 -15.92 15.78 -1.67
C ILE A 404 -15.20 15.12 -2.85
N GLN A 405 -14.41 15.93 -3.55
CA GLN A 405 -13.64 15.52 -4.71
C GLN A 405 -12.18 15.92 -4.57
N LEU A 406 -11.28 15.10 -5.11
CA LEU A 406 -9.85 15.37 -5.22
C LEU A 406 -9.53 15.48 -6.71
N LYS A 407 -9.15 16.68 -7.15
CA LYS A 407 -8.72 16.97 -8.52
C LYS A 407 -7.20 17.11 -8.53
N VAL A 408 -6.52 16.13 -9.08
CA VAL A 408 -5.05 16.09 -9.18
C VAL A 408 -4.61 16.57 -10.55
N LEU A 409 -3.94 17.72 -10.63
CA LEU A 409 -3.58 18.35 -11.90
C LEU A 409 -2.30 17.79 -12.52
N ALA A 410 -1.36 17.33 -11.69
CA ALA A 410 -0.06 16.84 -12.12
C ALA A 410 0.30 15.56 -11.37
N ALA A 411 1.19 14.77 -11.97
CA ALA A 411 1.67 13.55 -11.34
C ALA A 411 2.35 13.84 -10.00
N PRO A 412 2.22 12.93 -9.02
CA PRO A 412 3.00 12.97 -7.79
C PRO A 412 4.48 13.12 -8.11
N PRO A 413 5.19 14.01 -7.42
CA PRO A 413 6.59 14.20 -7.68
C PRO A 413 7.42 12.98 -7.29
N LYS A 414 8.50 12.76 -8.04
CA LYS A 414 9.55 11.79 -7.70
C LYS A 414 10.61 12.50 -6.86
N SER A 415 10.26 12.89 -5.64
CA SER A 415 11.24 13.52 -4.74
C SER A 415 12.31 12.50 -4.32
N PRO A 416 13.57 12.91 -4.03
CA PRO A 416 14.63 12.01 -3.59
C PRO A 416 14.30 11.24 -2.30
N SER A 417 13.47 11.85 -1.43
CA SER A 417 12.99 11.23 -0.19
C SER A 417 11.72 10.41 -0.37
N GLY A 418 11.07 10.48 -1.54
CA GLY A 418 9.72 9.95 -1.78
C GLY A 418 8.61 10.64 -0.97
N SER A 419 8.94 11.65 -0.14
CA SER A 419 7.98 12.35 0.71
C SER A 419 7.54 13.68 0.10
N VAL A 420 6.27 14.02 0.33
CA VAL A 420 5.61 15.23 -0.19
C VAL A 420 4.75 15.84 0.90
N ILE A 421 4.88 17.16 1.09
CA ILE A 421 4.01 17.94 1.97
C ILE A 421 2.94 18.59 1.11
N PHE A 422 1.68 18.43 1.49
CA PHE A 422 0.48 18.98 0.86
C PHE A 422 -0.12 20.03 1.80
N PRO A 423 0.25 21.31 1.69
CA PRO A 423 -0.39 22.35 2.47
C PRO A 423 -1.73 22.71 1.82
N CYS A 424 -2.81 22.44 2.56
CA CYS A 424 -4.20 22.60 2.14
C CYS A 424 -4.79 23.91 2.67
N HIS A 425 -5.47 24.64 1.80
CA HIS A 425 -6.02 25.96 2.05
C HIS A 425 -7.42 26.12 1.39
N PRO A 426 -8.40 26.75 2.03
CA PRO A 426 -8.43 27.11 3.44
C PRO A 426 -8.70 25.88 4.35
N HIS A 427 -8.42 26.00 5.64
CA HIS A 427 -8.82 25.03 6.67
C HIS A 427 -10.35 24.96 6.80
N GLY A 428 -11.03 26.10 6.65
CA GLY A 428 -12.46 26.23 6.96
C GLY A 428 -12.77 25.96 8.43
N ALA A 429 -14.07 25.89 8.75
CA ALA A 429 -14.52 25.67 10.13
C ALA A 429 -14.06 24.31 10.67
N LEU A 430 -14.56 23.23 10.07
CA LEU A 430 -14.41 21.87 10.60
C LEU A 430 -13.47 20.97 9.78
N ALA A 431 -12.93 21.48 8.65
CA ALA A 431 -12.13 20.71 7.67
C ALA A 431 -12.80 19.38 7.31
N PHE A 432 -14.01 19.42 6.73
CA PHE A 432 -14.74 18.19 6.36
C PHE A 432 -13.99 17.40 5.29
N ASN A 433 -13.28 18.09 4.39
CA ASN A 433 -12.38 17.48 3.43
C ASN A 433 -11.36 16.52 4.09
N ARG A 434 -10.78 16.89 5.24
CA ARG A 434 -9.83 16.08 6.00
C ARG A 434 -10.50 14.83 6.57
N ALA A 435 -11.71 14.97 7.09
CA ALA A 435 -12.47 13.83 7.58
C ALA A 435 -12.71 12.81 6.47
N ALA A 436 -13.16 13.26 5.29
CA ALA A 436 -13.38 12.38 4.15
C ALA A 436 -12.09 11.70 3.67
N VAL A 437 -11.00 12.45 3.49
CA VAL A 437 -9.71 11.89 3.08
C VAL A 437 -9.20 10.83 4.07
N GLY A 438 -9.40 11.03 5.38
CA GLY A 438 -8.93 10.10 6.41
C GLY A 438 -9.84 8.90 6.68
N PHE A 439 -11.16 9.02 6.49
CA PHE A 439 -12.15 7.97 6.78
C PHE A 439 -12.72 7.27 5.54
N CYS A 440 -12.41 7.75 4.34
CA CYS A 440 -12.80 7.15 3.07
C CYS A 440 -11.57 7.01 2.18
N MET A 441 -10.49 6.47 2.75
CA MET A 441 -9.16 6.45 2.14
C MET A 441 -9.14 5.71 0.77
N PRO A 442 -9.76 4.51 0.64
CA PRO A 442 -9.80 3.79 -0.63
C PRO A 442 -10.47 4.57 -1.76
N ASP A 443 -11.56 5.28 -1.45
CA ASP A 443 -12.38 6.00 -2.44
C ASP A 443 -11.80 7.35 -2.86
N LEU A 444 -10.97 7.96 -2.00
CA LEU A 444 -10.45 9.30 -2.20
C LEU A 444 -8.93 9.29 -2.36
N TRP A 445 -8.18 9.06 -1.28
CA TRP A 445 -6.73 9.23 -1.31
C TRP A 445 -6.02 8.15 -2.13
N ASP A 446 -6.29 6.87 -1.90
CA ASP A 446 -5.68 5.77 -2.68
C ASP A 446 -6.07 5.87 -4.17
N ALA A 447 -7.31 6.30 -4.45
CA ALA A 447 -7.77 6.53 -5.81
C ALA A 447 -7.04 7.71 -6.49
N ALA A 448 -6.81 8.82 -5.78
CA ALA A 448 -6.10 9.98 -6.29
C ALA A 448 -4.58 9.72 -6.44
N PHE A 449 -4.00 9.03 -5.45
CA PHE A 449 -2.57 8.89 -5.24
C PHE A 449 -2.15 7.43 -4.97
N PRO A 450 -2.32 6.53 -5.95
CA PRO A 450 -2.05 5.09 -5.76
C PRO A 450 -0.58 4.79 -5.43
N THR A 451 0.34 5.71 -5.77
CA THR A 451 1.78 5.59 -5.50
C THR A 451 2.21 6.19 -4.15
N MET A 452 1.30 6.82 -3.39
CA MET A 452 1.58 7.43 -2.09
C MET A 452 0.62 6.93 -0.99
N PRO A 453 0.67 5.63 -0.64
CA PRO A 453 -0.27 5.01 0.31
C PRO A 453 -0.05 5.44 1.77
N ASN A 454 1.12 5.99 2.10
CA ASN A 454 1.45 6.40 3.47
C ASN A 454 1.04 7.85 3.74
N LEU A 455 -0.28 8.08 3.83
CA LEU A 455 -0.86 9.35 4.23
C LEU A 455 -0.64 9.62 5.72
N LYS A 456 -0.25 10.86 6.06
CA LYS A 456 -0.25 11.41 7.41
C LYS A 456 -0.89 12.79 7.39
N VAL A 457 -1.81 13.04 8.32
CA VAL A 457 -2.52 14.32 8.42
C VAL A 457 -2.11 15.01 9.72
N LEU A 458 -1.48 16.19 9.61
CA LEU A 458 -1.09 16.94 10.80
C LEU A 458 -2.29 17.69 11.39
N VAL A 459 -2.53 17.46 12.67
CA VAL A 459 -3.66 18.04 13.40
C VAL A 459 -3.24 18.58 14.77
N ALA A 460 -4.08 19.43 15.37
CA ALA A 460 -3.79 20.04 16.66
C ALA A 460 -3.50 18.98 17.76
N SER A 461 -2.40 19.16 18.50
CA SER A 461 -1.98 18.23 19.55
C SER A 461 -3.05 18.07 20.65
N ALA A 462 -3.86 19.10 20.88
CA ALA A 462 -4.99 19.10 21.82
C ALA A 462 -5.96 17.92 21.60
N ALA A 463 -6.18 17.52 20.34
CA ALA A 463 -7.10 16.43 20.00
C ALA A 463 -6.64 15.06 20.55
N PHE A 464 -5.33 14.86 20.78
CA PHE A 464 -4.81 13.60 21.31
C PHE A 464 -4.88 13.52 22.84
N TYR A 465 -5.23 14.62 23.53
CA TYR A 465 -5.45 14.63 24.98
C TYR A 465 -6.86 14.19 25.39
N VAL A 466 -7.79 14.10 24.43
CA VAL A 466 -9.15 13.62 24.69
C VAL A 466 -9.22 12.12 24.40
N PRO A 467 -9.52 11.26 25.39
CA PRO A 467 -9.60 9.82 25.15
C PRO A 467 -10.73 9.47 24.15
N LEU A 468 -10.60 8.35 23.44
CA LEU A 468 -11.44 7.88 22.32
C LEU A 468 -11.42 8.77 21.08
N ILE A 469 -11.45 10.09 21.25
CA ILE A 469 -11.17 11.04 20.17
C ILE A 469 -9.74 10.80 19.65
N ARG A 470 -8.75 10.66 20.53
CA ARG A 470 -7.37 10.29 20.16
C ARG A 470 -7.34 9.09 19.21
N GLU A 471 -8.01 8.00 19.57
CA GLU A 471 -8.04 6.74 18.82
C GLU A 471 -8.71 6.92 17.44
N LEU A 472 -9.82 7.66 17.37
CA LEU A 472 -10.51 7.97 16.11
C LEU A 472 -9.65 8.81 15.16
N TRP A 473 -8.91 9.78 15.70
CA TRP A 473 -8.01 10.62 14.90
C TRP A 473 -6.83 9.80 14.39
N LEU A 474 -6.18 9.01 15.25
CA LEU A 474 -5.11 8.10 14.84
C LEU A 474 -5.59 7.11 13.76
N ALA A 475 -6.76 6.53 13.95
CA ALA A 475 -7.37 5.60 13.00
C ALA A 475 -7.60 6.21 11.61
N SER A 476 -7.84 7.53 11.54
CA SER A 476 -8.01 8.32 10.31
C SER A 476 -6.72 9.00 9.83
N TYR A 477 -5.56 8.38 10.08
CA TYR A 477 -4.23 8.82 9.65
C TYR A 477 -3.74 10.15 10.24
N CYS A 478 -4.44 10.69 11.25
CA CYS A 478 -4.03 11.92 11.90
C CYS A 478 -2.86 11.67 12.85
N ILE A 479 -1.90 12.59 12.87
CA ILE A 479 -0.80 12.63 13.83
C ILE A 479 -0.65 14.05 14.38
N SER A 480 -0.01 14.20 15.53
CA SER A 480 0.20 15.52 16.12
C SER A 480 1.03 16.42 15.19
N ALA A 481 0.59 17.66 15.04
CA ALA A 481 1.29 18.71 14.28
C ALA A 481 2.59 19.19 14.94
N SER A 482 3.09 18.52 15.98
CA SER A 482 4.36 18.85 16.60
C SER A 482 5.52 18.58 15.64
N ARG A 483 6.54 19.45 15.67
CA ARG A 483 7.69 19.36 14.76
C ARG A 483 8.39 18.00 14.85
N SER A 484 8.57 17.45 16.04
CA SER A 484 9.24 16.16 16.25
C SER A 484 8.46 15.00 15.65
N VAL A 485 7.13 14.99 15.75
CA VAL A 485 6.26 13.96 15.17
C VAL A 485 6.26 14.06 13.65
N ALA A 486 6.11 15.26 13.09
CA ALA A 486 6.18 15.48 11.65
C ALA A 486 7.56 15.07 11.08
N THR A 487 8.65 15.47 11.74
CA THR A 487 10.01 15.09 11.34
C THR A 487 10.21 13.58 11.37
N ASN A 488 9.76 12.91 12.43
CA ASN A 488 9.86 11.45 12.54
C ASN A 488 9.06 10.74 11.44
N ALA A 489 7.84 11.22 11.14
CA ALA A 489 7.03 10.66 10.05
C ALA A 489 7.75 10.73 8.70
N LEU A 490 8.34 11.88 8.35
CA LEU A 490 9.09 12.07 7.10
C LEU A 490 10.40 11.26 7.03
N ARG A 491 10.99 10.90 8.18
CA ARG A 491 12.23 10.11 8.24
C ARG A 491 12.00 8.60 8.18
N LYS A 492 10.82 8.12 8.57
CA LYS A 492 10.50 6.68 8.55
C LYS A 492 10.36 6.11 7.15
N GLY A 493 10.11 6.95 6.14
CA GLY A 493 10.00 6.54 4.74
C GLY A 493 9.16 7.51 3.92
N PRO A 494 8.92 7.20 2.64
CA PRO A 494 8.05 7.98 1.76
C PRO A 494 6.69 8.25 2.41
N THR A 495 6.36 9.52 2.58
CA THR A 495 5.17 9.98 3.30
C THR A 495 4.47 11.08 2.53
N ALA A 496 3.15 10.94 2.36
CA ALA A 496 2.29 12.04 1.94
C ALA A 496 1.75 12.76 3.17
N MET A 497 2.20 13.99 3.40
CA MET A 497 1.86 14.75 4.60
C MET A 497 0.88 15.89 4.28
N LEU A 498 -0.39 15.71 4.64
CA LEU A 498 -1.40 16.76 4.55
C LEU A 498 -1.32 17.68 5.79
N ILE A 499 -1.23 18.99 5.56
CA ILE A 499 -1.15 20.00 6.63
C ILE A 499 -2.04 21.19 6.31
N TYR A 500 -2.54 21.88 7.34
CA TYR A 500 -3.28 23.15 7.21
C TYR A 500 -2.47 24.28 7.85
N PRO A 501 -1.60 24.99 7.10
CA PRO A 501 -0.67 25.96 7.67
C PRO A 501 -1.33 27.13 8.41
N GLY A 502 -2.51 27.56 7.97
CA GLY A 502 -3.28 28.62 8.62
C GLY A 502 -3.74 28.26 10.04
N GLY A 503 -3.96 26.96 10.28
CA GLY A 503 -4.32 26.40 11.59
C GLY A 503 -5.56 27.07 12.20
N MET A 504 -5.52 27.28 13.51
CA MET A 504 -6.64 27.87 14.25
C MET A 504 -6.97 29.32 13.86
N ASP A 505 -6.00 30.08 13.34
CA ASP A 505 -6.27 31.46 12.90
C ASP A 505 -7.20 31.44 11.68
N GLU A 506 -6.94 30.54 10.74
CA GLU A 506 -7.78 30.35 9.55
C GLU A 506 -9.15 29.77 9.92
N GLN A 507 -9.22 28.83 10.88
CA GLN A 507 -10.49 28.31 11.40
C GLN A 507 -11.39 29.41 11.99
N ILE A 508 -10.84 30.28 12.86
CA ILE A 508 -11.65 31.28 13.59
C ILE A 508 -12.04 32.46 12.69
N MET A 509 -11.18 32.81 11.74
CA MET A 509 -11.31 34.02 10.93
C MET A 509 -11.83 33.74 9.52
N THR A 510 -12.27 32.51 9.23
CA THR A 510 -12.96 32.20 7.97
C THR A 510 -14.23 33.03 7.86
N VAL A 511 -14.46 33.64 6.70
CA VAL A 511 -15.69 34.38 6.38
C VAL A 511 -16.34 33.70 5.19
N ARG A 512 -17.64 33.43 5.30
CA ARG A 512 -18.38 32.74 4.25
C ARG A 512 -18.38 33.58 2.97
N GLY A 513 -17.95 32.99 1.87
CA GLY A 513 -17.82 33.66 0.58
C GLY A 513 -16.60 34.56 0.41
N GLU A 514 -15.71 34.61 1.38
CA GLU A 514 -14.37 35.18 1.19
C GLU A 514 -13.33 34.07 1.12
N GLU A 515 -12.43 34.17 0.14
CA GLU A 515 -11.28 33.27 0.02
C GLU A 515 -10.10 33.88 0.78
N ARG A 516 -10.10 33.76 2.10
CA ARG A 516 -9.07 34.34 2.99
C ARG A 516 -8.25 33.25 3.66
N ILE A 517 -6.93 33.30 3.49
CA ILE A 517 -5.99 32.33 4.06
C ILE A 517 -4.87 33.02 4.85
N TYR A 518 -4.38 32.36 5.90
CA TYR A 518 -3.35 32.89 6.80
C TYR A 518 -2.03 32.18 6.53
N LEU A 519 -1.20 32.79 5.69
CA LEU A 519 0.00 32.12 5.15
C LEU A 519 1.24 33.00 5.18
N LYS A 520 1.15 34.33 5.12
CA LYS A 520 2.35 35.21 4.97
C LYS A 520 3.41 34.96 6.04
N LYS A 521 2.98 34.70 7.28
CA LYS A 521 3.87 34.43 8.42
C LYS A 521 4.09 32.94 8.70
N ARG A 522 3.40 32.02 8.01
CA ARG A 522 3.36 30.58 8.32
C ARG A 522 4.42 29.80 7.54
N LYS A 523 5.70 30.05 7.80
CA LYS A 523 6.83 29.45 7.04
C LYS A 523 7.28 28.07 7.52
N GLY A 524 6.66 27.53 8.58
CA GLY A 524 7.11 26.32 9.26
C GLY A 524 7.13 25.07 8.38
N PHE A 525 6.15 24.91 7.49
CA PHE A 525 6.07 23.75 6.59
C PHE A 525 7.14 23.81 5.48
N ILE A 526 7.50 25.00 4.98
CA ILE A 526 8.62 25.19 4.05
C ILE A 526 9.94 24.87 4.76
N LYS A 527 10.12 25.38 5.98
CA LYS A 527 11.32 25.07 6.79
C LYS A 527 11.44 23.57 7.09
N LEU A 528 10.33 22.87 7.28
CA LEU A 528 10.30 21.41 7.43
C LEU A 528 10.65 20.70 6.12
N ALA A 529 10.00 21.09 5.01
CA ALA A 529 10.28 20.54 3.68
C ALA A 529 11.77 20.64 3.35
N LEU A 530 12.34 21.83 3.57
CA LEU A 530 13.74 22.11 3.30
C LEU A 530 14.69 21.21 4.12
N ARG A 531 14.43 21.07 5.43
CA ARG A 531 15.28 20.25 6.30
C ARG A 531 15.26 18.76 5.94
N GLU A 532 14.09 18.25 5.58
CA GLU A 532 13.89 16.81 5.40
C GLU A 532 14.04 16.33 3.94
N GLY A 533 14.24 17.26 3.00
CA GLY A 533 14.40 16.92 1.58
C GLY A 533 13.06 16.56 0.91
N CYS A 534 11.95 17.18 1.33
CA CYS A 534 10.61 16.87 0.83
C CYS A 534 10.16 17.90 -0.20
N GLU A 535 9.34 17.48 -1.17
CA GLU A 535 8.67 18.41 -2.07
C GLU A 535 7.41 18.99 -1.44
N VAL A 536 6.96 20.13 -1.96
CA VAL A 536 5.75 20.82 -1.48
C VAL A 536 4.78 20.96 -2.63
N CYS A 537 3.58 20.39 -2.49
CA CYS A 537 2.51 20.46 -3.47
C CYS A 537 1.38 21.37 -2.97
N PRO A 538 1.11 22.52 -3.62
CA PRO A 538 0.04 23.42 -3.22
C PRO A 538 -1.33 22.76 -3.41
N VAL A 539 -2.20 22.86 -2.40
CA VAL A 539 -3.56 22.34 -2.43
C VAL A 539 -4.56 23.45 -2.09
N TYR A 540 -5.57 23.63 -2.93
CA TYR A 540 -6.67 24.56 -2.69
C TYR A 540 -8.01 23.83 -2.60
N ALA A 541 -8.79 24.07 -1.55
CA ALA A 541 -10.09 23.45 -1.28
C ALA A 541 -11.23 24.41 -1.63
N PHE A 542 -11.69 24.37 -2.88
CA PHE A 542 -12.83 25.17 -3.33
C PHE A 542 -14.12 24.73 -2.63
N GLY A 543 -14.89 25.70 -2.15
CA GLY A 543 -16.17 25.48 -1.45
C GLY A 543 -16.08 25.26 0.05
N GLU A 544 -14.88 25.07 0.61
CA GLU A 544 -14.70 24.87 2.05
C GLU A 544 -15.08 26.13 2.85
N SER A 545 -14.76 27.32 2.34
CA SER A 545 -15.12 28.63 2.90
C SER A 545 -16.64 28.87 2.94
N ASP A 546 -17.40 28.24 2.03
CA ASP A 546 -18.83 28.46 1.86
C ASP A 546 -19.71 27.62 2.81
N LEU A 547 -19.14 26.60 3.47
CA LEU A 547 -19.88 25.62 4.27
C LEU A 547 -20.59 26.21 5.49
N TYR A 548 -20.00 27.24 6.11
CA TYR A 548 -20.47 27.81 7.38
C TYR A 548 -20.37 29.32 7.45
N HIS A 549 -21.38 29.93 8.04
CA HIS A 549 -21.30 31.31 8.51
C HIS A 549 -20.63 31.34 9.89
N HIS A 550 -19.65 32.22 10.08
CA HIS A 550 -18.92 32.39 11.33
C HIS A 550 -19.44 33.62 12.07
N SER A 551 -19.80 33.46 13.34
CA SER A 551 -20.29 34.57 14.16
C SER A 551 -19.13 35.41 14.72
N GLY A 552 -19.25 36.73 14.62
CA GLY A 552 -18.36 37.69 15.29
C GLY A 552 -18.54 37.72 16.82
N PHE A 553 -19.54 37.01 17.37
CA PHE A 553 -19.84 36.99 18.79
C PHE A 553 -18.61 36.57 19.61
N LEU A 554 -18.25 37.43 20.57
CA LEU A 554 -17.11 37.27 21.47
C LEU A 554 -15.79 36.94 20.75
N LEU A 555 -15.59 37.39 19.51
CA LEU A 555 -14.39 37.05 18.72
C LEU A 555 -13.09 37.37 19.46
N SER A 556 -13.00 38.54 20.13
CA SER A 556 -11.83 38.91 20.93
C SER A 556 -11.53 37.90 22.05
N MET A 557 -12.56 37.43 22.76
CA MET A 557 -12.43 36.41 23.81
C MET A 557 -12.05 35.05 23.21
N ARG A 558 -12.66 34.64 22.09
CA ARG A 558 -12.33 33.38 21.41
C ARG A 558 -10.90 33.38 20.88
N ARG A 559 -10.40 34.50 20.35
CA ARG A 559 -8.99 34.67 19.95
C ARG A 559 -8.05 34.67 21.16
N TRP A 560 -8.48 35.23 22.29
CA TRP A 560 -7.72 35.13 23.53
C TRP A 560 -7.62 33.67 24.00
N LEU A 561 -8.71 32.90 23.99
CA LEU A 561 -8.71 31.47 24.31
C LEU A 561 -7.83 30.67 23.35
N GLN A 562 -7.90 30.95 22.05
CA GLN A 562 -7.05 30.33 21.04
C GLN A 562 -5.56 30.52 21.33
N LYS A 563 -5.14 31.76 21.63
CA LYS A 563 -3.73 32.10 21.88
C LYS A 563 -3.19 31.52 23.18
N ASN A 564 -4.02 31.49 24.24
CA ASN A 564 -3.57 31.12 25.58
C ASN A 564 -3.84 29.66 25.95
N CYS A 565 -4.94 29.08 25.42
CA CYS A 565 -5.39 27.73 25.78
C CYS A 565 -5.21 26.71 24.65
N GLY A 566 -4.81 27.13 23.44
CA GLY A 566 -4.61 26.23 22.31
C GLY A 566 -5.89 25.60 21.76
N PHE A 567 -7.04 26.23 22.03
CA PHE A 567 -8.37 25.76 21.65
C PHE A 567 -9.09 26.81 20.79
N ALA A 568 -9.55 26.40 19.60
CA ALA A 568 -10.34 27.26 18.72
C ALA A 568 -11.84 27.10 19.01
N ALA A 569 -12.38 27.99 19.85
CA ALA A 569 -13.81 28.09 20.06
C ALA A 569 -14.48 28.70 18.81
N MET A 570 -15.18 27.87 18.03
CA MET A 570 -15.92 28.30 16.85
C MET A 570 -17.40 28.44 17.15
N ILE A 571 -17.98 29.56 16.72
CA ILE A 571 -19.43 29.79 16.75
C ILE A 571 -19.85 29.90 15.28
N ILE A 572 -20.45 28.83 14.79
CA ILE A 572 -20.79 28.67 13.37
C ILE A 572 -22.28 28.34 13.22
N SER A 573 -22.84 28.75 12.09
CA SER A 573 -24.19 28.39 11.67
C SER A 573 -24.17 27.94 10.21
N GLY A 574 -24.91 26.88 9.91
CA GLY A 574 -25.11 26.36 8.57
C GLY A 574 -26.52 26.65 8.04
N GLU A 575 -26.97 25.89 7.04
CA GLU A 575 -28.29 26.04 6.40
C GLU A 575 -29.44 25.92 7.41
N TYR A 576 -29.34 24.93 8.31
CA TYR A 576 -30.23 24.74 9.46
C TYR A 576 -29.41 24.28 10.66
N GLY A 577 -29.26 25.14 11.66
CA GLY A 577 -28.41 24.86 12.82
C GLY A 577 -26.95 24.69 12.40
N LEU A 578 -26.44 23.46 12.48
CA LEU A 578 -25.04 23.12 12.14
C LEU A 578 -24.88 22.34 10.82
N VAL A 579 -25.97 22.07 10.08
CA VAL A 579 -25.87 21.39 8.78
C VAL A 579 -25.21 22.31 7.75
N PRO A 580 -24.13 21.91 7.06
CA PRO A 580 -23.36 22.80 6.19
C PRO A 580 -24.18 23.30 5.00
N TYR A 581 -23.88 24.51 4.54
CA TYR A 581 -24.35 25.01 3.25
C TYR A 581 -23.64 24.25 2.12
N LEU A 582 -24.39 23.53 1.30
CA LEU A 582 -23.84 22.74 0.20
C LEU A 582 -24.20 23.38 -1.14
N LYS A 583 -23.19 23.83 -1.88
CA LYS A 583 -23.30 24.10 -3.32
C LYS A 583 -23.41 22.78 -4.09
N GLU A 584 -23.86 22.87 -5.34
CA GLU A 584 -24.11 21.70 -6.20
C GLU A 584 -22.89 20.79 -6.33
N ASP A 585 -21.70 21.38 -6.44
CA ASP A 585 -20.42 20.68 -6.62
C ASP A 585 -19.70 20.33 -5.30
N GLY A 586 -20.26 20.71 -4.15
CA GLY A 586 -19.69 20.44 -2.83
C GLY A 586 -18.31 21.08 -2.61
N VAL A 587 -17.35 20.30 -2.11
CA VAL A 587 -15.97 20.72 -1.83
C VAL A 587 -15.00 19.98 -2.74
N THR A 588 -14.15 20.71 -3.47
CA THR A 588 -13.13 20.11 -4.35
C THR A 588 -11.73 20.54 -3.91
N LEU A 589 -10.90 19.56 -3.54
CA LEU A 589 -9.47 19.73 -3.27
C LEU A 589 -8.71 19.63 -4.59
N VAL A 590 -8.18 20.75 -5.04
CA VAL A 590 -7.35 20.82 -6.25
C VAL A 590 -5.88 20.77 -5.84
N PHE A 591 -5.19 19.71 -6.29
CA PHE A 591 -3.77 19.49 -6.07
C PHE A 591 -3.00 20.01 -7.29
N GLY A 592 -2.16 21.02 -7.06
CA GLY A 592 -1.33 21.62 -8.09
C GLY A 592 -0.09 20.81 -8.44
N GLU A 593 0.83 21.46 -9.17
CA GLU A 593 2.14 20.90 -9.45
C GLU A 593 3.06 21.06 -8.23
N ALA A 594 3.80 20.01 -7.90
CA ALA A 594 4.78 20.05 -6.82
C ALA A 594 5.94 20.99 -7.14
N ILE A 595 6.38 21.72 -6.13
CA ILE A 595 7.53 22.62 -6.24
C ILE A 595 8.78 21.75 -6.12
N GLY A 596 9.49 21.60 -7.24
CA GLY A 596 10.75 20.86 -7.34
C GLY A 596 11.92 21.59 -6.69
N ILE A 597 11.84 21.81 -5.37
CA ILE A 597 12.84 22.54 -4.56
C ILE A 597 14.28 22.02 -4.78
N TRP A 598 14.42 20.75 -5.18
CA TRP A 598 15.65 19.99 -5.23
C TRP A 598 16.26 19.80 -6.61
N LYS A 599 15.55 20.11 -7.70
CA LYS A 599 16.04 19.82 -9.07
C LYS A 599 17.29 20.63 -9.42
N ASP A 600 17.38 21.86 -8.92
CA ASP A 600 18.43 22.82 -9.28
C ASP A 600 19.46 23.04 -8.17
N ARG A 601 19.19 22.49 -6.97
CA ARG A 601 20.03 22.63 -5.78
C ARG A 601 20.52 21.23 -5.43
N LYS A 602 21.80 20.92 -5.68
CA LYS A 602 22.46 19.70 -5.18
C LYS A 602 22.32 19.67 -3.65
N TRP A 603 21.22 19.12 -3.17
CA TRP A 603 20.79 19.24 -1.78
C TRP A 603 20.71 17.89 -1.13
N GLU A 604 21.32 17.79 0.05
CA GLU A 604 21.31 16.61 0.89
C GLU A 604 20.52 16.88 2.18
N ARG A 605 19.84 15.84 2.67
CA ARG A 605 19.08 15.92 3.92
C ARG A 605 20.01 16.33 5.06
N GLY A 606 19.62 17.34 5.83
CA GLY A 606 20.40 17.83 6.96
C GLY A 606 21.33 19.01 6.65
N MET A 607 21.40 19.48 5.40
CA MET A 607 22.04 20.75 5.07
C MET A 607 21.44 21.93 5.85
N GLU A 608 22.25 22.95 6.08
CA GLU A 608 21.83 24.14 6.81
C GLU A 608 20.72 24.89 6.06
N VAL A 609 19.58 25.07 6.74
CA VAL A 609 18.43 25.80 6.19
C VAL A 609 18.46 27.23 6.69
N THR A 610 18.89 28.15 5.82
CA THR A 610 18.90 29.59 6.09
C THR A 610 17.51 30.20 5.95
N ASP A 611 17.27 31.34 6.61
CA ASP A 611 15.97 32.00 6.55
C ASP A 611 15.74 32.67 5.18
N GLU A 612 16.78 33.06 4.46
CA GLU A 612 16.71 33.53 3.07
C GLU A 612 16.12 32.45 2.16
N MET A 613 16.62 31.21 2.26
CA MET A 613 16.10 30.07 1.49
C MET A 613 14.64 29.79 1.81
N VAL A 614 14.29 29.82 3.10
CA VAL A 614 12.90 29.64 3.55
C VAL A 614 12.00 30.73 2.95
N ASN A 615 12.46 31.99 2.96
CA ASN A 615 11.70 33.12 2.42
C ASN A 615 11.50 33.02 0.91
N GLU A 616 12.54 32.64 0.18
CA GLU A 616 12.52 32.46 -1.27
C GLU A 616 11.52 31.37 -1.68
N VAL A 617 11.65 30.17 -1.11
CA VAL A 617 10.77 29.04 -1.42
C VAL A 617 9.34 29.31 -0.97
N HIS A 618 9.14 29.99 0.16
CA HIS A 618 7.81 30.39 0.61
C HIS A 618 7.16 31.42 -0.32
N ALA A 619 7.93 32.38 -0.85
CA ALA A 619 7.42 33.33 -1.84
C ALA A 619 7.05 32.63 -3.16
N LEU A 620 7.84 31.66 -3.59
CA LEU A 620 7.51 30.80 -4.74
C LEU A 620 6.23 29.99 -4.50
N TYR A 621 6.09 29.39 -3.31
CA TYR A 621 4.89 28.67 -2.92
C TYR A 621 3.64 29.55 -2.96
N ILE A 622 3.69 30.75 -2.39
CA ILE A 622 2.58 31.71 -2.44
C ILE A 622 2.20 32.04 -3.89
N ARG A 623 3.19 32.26 -4.76
CA ARG A 623 2.96 32.56 -6.18
C ARG A 623 2.25 31.40 -6.88
N LYS A 624 2.75 30.18 -6.69
CA LYS A 624 2.16 28.95 -7.27
C LYS A 624 0.76 28.67 -6.76
N LEU A 625 0.48 28.92 -5.48
CA LEU A 625 -0.85 28.79 -4.90
C LEU A 625 -1.84 29.80 -5.52
N LYS A 626 -1.41 31.05 -5.72
CA LYS A 626 -2.24 32.06 -6.41
C LYS A 626 -2.49 31.70 -7.88
N GLU A 627 -1.46 31.26 -8.60
CA GLU A 627 -1.59 30.77 -9.98
C GLU A 627 -2.59 29.61 -10.06
N LEU A 628 -2.52 28.65 -9.13
CA LEU A 628 -3.44 27.52 -9.04
C LEU A 628 -4.88 27.99 -8.82
N PHE A 629 -5.09 28.89 -7.86
CA PHE A 629 -6.40 29.45 -7.57
C PHE A 629 -6.99 30.19 -8.79
N GLU A 630 -6.24 31.12 -9.37
CA GLU A 630 -6.70 31.94 -10.50
C GLU A 630 -7.01 31.10 -11.74
N LYS A 631 -6.21 30.06 -12.02
CA LYS A 631 -6.44 29.14 -13.14
C LYS A 631 -7.72 28.33 -12.98
N GLU A 632 -7.99 27.83 -11.77
CA GLU A 632 -9.05 26.85 -11.53
C GLU A 632 -10.36 27.48 -11.05
N LYS A 633 -10.35 28.69 -10.49
CA LYS A 633 -11.54 29.32 -9.86
C LYS A 633 -12.73 29.41 -10.79
N LYS A 634 -12.54 29.71 -12.08
CA LYS A 634 -13.64 29.80 -13.05
C LYS A 634 -14.29 28.44 -13.30
N GLY A 635 -13.47 27.39 -13.46
CA GLY A 635 -13.93 26.02 -13.68
C GLY A 635 -14.60 25.40 -12.45
N MET A 636 -14.28 25.91 -11.25
CA MET A 636 -14.89 25.47 -9.99
C MET A 636 -16.14 26.28 -9.60
N GLY A 637 -16.57 27.28 -10.38
CA GLY A 637 -17.73 28.12 -10.06
C GLY A 637 -17.46 29.27 -9.07
N TYR A 638 -16.20 29.71 -8.96
CA TYR A 638 -15.73 30.78 -8.08
C TYR A 638 -15.02 31.90 -8.86
N GLY A 639 -15.42 32.14 -10.12
CA GLY A 639 -14.75 33.09 -11.03
C GLY A 639 -14.73 34.55 -10.54
N ASP A 640 -15.72 34.93 -9.73
CA ASP A 640 -15.90 36.23 -9.09
C ASP A 640 -15.09 36.39 -7.78
N ARG A 641 -14.56 35.29 -7.24
CA ARG A 641 -13.81 35.31 -5.98
C ARG A 641 -12.37 35.80 -6.17
N THR A 642 -11.84 36.40 -5.12
CA THR A 642 -10.45 36.86 -5.01
C THR A 642 -9.79 36.22 -3.79
N LEU A 643 -8.60 35.64 -3.97
CA LEU A 643 -7.83 35.03 -2.90
C LEU A 643 -7.02 36.09 -2.12
N PHE A 644 -7.39 36.31 -0.86
CA PHE A 644 -6.68 37.15 0.09
C PHE A 644 -5.73 36.32 0.95
N ILE A 645 -4.44 36.66 0.89
CA ILE A 645 -3.40 35.97 1.68
C ILE A 645 -2.90 36.92 2.76
N GLU A 646 -3.07 36.54 4.04
CA GLU A 646 -2.73 37.33 5.23
C GLU A 646 -1.53 36.80 6.01
#